data_AF-A0ABD2JS03-F1
#
_entry.id   AF-A0ABD2JS03-F1
#
_cell.length_a   1.000
_cell.length_b   1.000
_cell.length_c   1.000
_cell.angle_alpha   90.00
_cell.angle_beta   90.00
_cell.angle_gamma   90.00
#
_symmetry.space_group_name_H-M   'P 1'
#
loop_
_entity.id
_entity.type
_entity.pdbx_description
1 polymer ?
#
loop_
_entity_poly.entity_id
_entity_poly.type
_entity_poly.pdbx_seq_one_letter_code
_entity_poly.pdbx_strand_id
1 'polypeptide(L)'
;MNVSSPFASSSLAAFDSSPSNASSALFTPSSSALSETTNSSSTSAIFEEPPVDTWCFDLLLFYRSVGDDDPQAKNVLAQLEAYMKFSFVTNGVITCCLAVFGLLGNLAFLLQLRRSNCFSRRLANHLCVLSVWDIALLLCCLCSYGIMCIFYGILPFFGLTAYLLYLFQPFASFCVTGTIWQVLAITVERYKAVTRPLSSRKSQLPLRVICGAIAFGAFALNFLAVPFERKLIECYEFTQNGLYKIRTMIVQKELANNQYYAILAHLLPDVLFRAPTPILVIAILTVKTLQIASAQRTVGSQQIVRHRSLGRTSSVHLMLTLLSVKFVLCNTLYLFNTILMEVMGYGGKTSSQQTELEMEQYIRSLYLTDFSNCLLAIHSATNWLIFYKWNWPHFWKKQQKKRTEKFSANFSFSSSNPEVLKSSLLDTQSTEIALKRFGERRQQICADILFVLSSNSYAIAKAFGVAEERENGTLSRNTFLDNAALRKSVLQLAEIVESLLNALARSYEMDFTILEWINLCRQIGYDFFRVNSILTADQWKIVRTQLVLSLSKNPTTQLRWQPSPAKVRQVVLTNLQKAFIRTFNIALREMKNGACCALVDFSQRQSSVETNGMVQTDGGPNGEDFPPRRLIRRLTKSGGCPAVSSLSNLIFPTDEREAEEDEEQKQQQQRKRSDESGKRRGTMPTEGQMRTKGNGRGEQRGCARTMLTISRQGTVPQLQQPNGVHG
;
A
#
# COMPACT_ATOMS: atom_id res chain seq x y z
N MET A 1 55.49 -25.53 -17.54
CA MET A 1 55.22 -24.09 -17.58
C MET A 1 54.45 -23.73 -16.31
N ASN A 2 55.11 -23.14 -15.31
CA ASN A 2 54.42 -22.63 -14.12
C ASN A 2 53.78 -21.29 -14.48
N VAL A 3 52.54 -21.34 -14.96
CA VAL A 3 51.74 -20.15 -15.25
C VAL A 3 50.98 -19.78 -13.98
N SER A 4 51.44 -18.74 -13.29
CA SER A 4 50.67 -18.05 -12.25
C SER A 4 49.39 -17.48 -12.88
N SER A 5 48.23 -17.90 -12.37
CA SER A 5 46.91 -17.42 -12.82
C SER A 5 46.83 -15.88 -12.81
N PRO A 6 46.15 -15.21 -13.75
CA PRO A 6 46.05 -13.75 -13.79
C PRO A 6 45.11 -13.14 -12.71
N PHE A 7 44.66 -13.95 -11.75
CA PHE A 7 44.12 -13.46 -10.46
C PHE A 7 45.21 -13.42 -9.37
N ALA A 8 46.48 -13.27 -9.77
CA ALA A 8 47.63 -13.20 -8.90
C ALA A 8 48.50 -11.97 -9.23
N SER A 9 48.42 -10.96 -8.37
CA SER A 9 49.45 -9.95 -8.10
C SER A 9 48.96 -9.12 -6.92
N SER A 10 49.66 -8.89 -5.82
CA SER A 10 50.98 -9.30 -5.33
C SER A 10 50.99 -9.00 -3.82
N SER A 11 51.64 -9.85 -3.02
CA SER A 11 52.04 -9.54 -1.65
C SER A 11 53.39 -10.20 -1.43
N LEU A 12 54.45 -9.43 -1.63
CA LEU A 12 55.83 -9.80 -1.31
C LEU A 12 56.29 -8.80 -0.24
N ALA A 13 56.20 -9.24 1.02
CA ALA A 13 56.84 -8.55 2.13
C ALA A 13 58.22 -9.16 2.33
N ALA A 14 59.24 -8.30 2.31
CA ALA A 14 60.63 -8.63 2.52
C ALA A 14 60.87 -9.27 3.89
N PHE A 15 61.59 -10.39 3.92
CA PHE A 15 62.39 -10.79 5.08
C PHE A 15 63.68 -11.46 4.59
N ASP A 16 64.80 -10.88 5.02
CA ASP A 16 66.17 -11.37 4.87
C ASP A 16 66.33 -12.77 5.48
N SER A 17 66.90 -13.71 4.74
CA SER A 17 67.91 -14.67 5.23
C SER A 17 68.45 -15.55 4.09
N SER A 18 69.77 -15.59 3.99
CA SER A 18 70.57 -16.33 3.00
C SER A 18 70.66 -17.85 3.34
N PRO A 19 71.44 -18.69 2.61
CA PRO A 19 70.87 -19.75 1.78
C PRO A 19 71.28 -21.18 2.22
N SER A 20 70.56 -22.19 1.73
CA SER A 20 71.07 -23.56 1.70
C SER A 20 70.50 -24.37 0.54
N ASN A 21 71.38 -24.68 -0.42
CA ASN A 21 71.52 -25.90 -1.24
C ASN A 21 70.32 -26.84 -1.38
N ALA A 22 69.89 -27.08 -2.63
CA ALA A 22 69.76 -28.44 -3.21
C ALA A 22 69.39 -28.40 -4.71
N SER A 23 70.38 -28.79 -5.52
CA SER A 23 70.38 -29.64 -6.71
C SER A 23 69.08 -30.03 -7.42
N SER A 24 69.13 -29.95 -8.77
CA SER A 24 68.56 -30.85 -9.82
C SER A 24 67.79 -30.04 -10.88
N ALA A 25 67.81 -30.30 -12.19
CA ALA A 25 68.64 -31.11 -13.08
C ALA A 25 68.40 -30.52 -14.50
N LEU A 26 69.47 -30.27 -15.24
CA LEU A 26 69.42 -29.84 -16.65
C LEU A 26 69.01 -31.03 -17.53
N PHE A 27 68.02 -30.83 -18.40
CA PHE A 27 67.83 -31.65 -19.60
C PHE A 27 68.05 -30.77 -20.84
N THR A 28 69.19 -30.97 -21.48
CA THR A 28 69.49 -30.53 -22.85
C THR A 28 69.17 -31.66 -23.82
N PRO A 29 68.58 -31.39 -24.99
CA PRO A 29 68.80 -32.20 -26.17
C PRO A 29 69.76 -31.49 -27.12
N SER A 30 70.88 -32.17 -27.36
CA SER A 30 71.80 -31.95 -28.47
C SER A 30 71.23 -32.55 -29.76
N SER A 31 71.23 -31.80 -30.85
CA SER A 31 71.57 -32.33 -32.17
C SER A 31 71.94 -31.23 -33.16
N SER A 32 72.91 -31.61 -33.97
CA SER A 32 73.80 -30.85 -34.84
C SER A 32 73.22 -30.56 -36.23
N ALA A 33 73.62 -29.39 -36.76
CA ALA A 33 74.07 -29.08 -38.11
C ALA A 33 73.39 -29.76 -39.33
N LEU A 34 72.80 -28.94 -40.20
CA LEU A 34 73.23 -28.86 -41.61
C LEU A 34 72.90 -27.49 -42.20
N SER A 35 73.91 -26.92 -42.87
CA SER A 35 73.87 -25.68 -43.63
C SER A 35 73.24 -25.88 -45.01
N GLU A 36 72.28 -25.04 -45.39
CA GLU A 36 72.07 -24.70 -46.80
C GLU A 36 71.47 -23.30 -46.95
N THR A 37 72.29 -22.41 -47.48
CA THR A 37 71.99 -21.04 -47.87
C THR A 37 71.10 -21.01 -49.11
N THR A 38 69.85 -20.56 -48.95
CA THR A 38 69.09 -19.94 -50.04
C THR A 38 68.42 -18.66 -49.55
N ASN A 39 68.93 -17.53 -50.05
CA ASN A 39 68.37 -16.21 -49.86
C ASN A 39 66.97 -16.14 -50.48
N SER A 40 65.95 -16.28 -49.64
CA SER A 40 64.64 -15.70 -49.88
C SER A 40 64.37 -14.73 -48.74
N SER A 41 64.20 -13.46 -49.08
CA SER A 41 63.78 -12.39 -48.17
C SER A 41 62.33 -12.65 -47.75
N SER A 42 62.14 -13.66 -46.91
CA SER A 42 60.96 -13.80 -46.07
C SER A 42 61.15 -12.80 -44.93
N THR A 43 60.37 -11.72 -44.95
CA THR A 43 60.06 -10.94 -43.74
C THR A 43 59.44 -11.91 -42.75
N SER A 44 60.29 -12.56 -41.95
CA SER A 44 59.89 -13.24 -40.74
C SER A 44 59.27 -12.15 -39.87
N ALA A 45 57.93 -12.11 -39.86
CA ALA A 45 57.21 -11.33 -38.90
C ALA A 45 57.71 -11.79 -37.53
N ILE A 46 58.49 -10.94 -36.86
CA ILE A 46 58.92 -11.13 -35.49
C ILE A 46 57.62 -11.12 -34.70
N PHE A 47 57.07 -12.30 -34.41
CA PHE A 47 56.00 -12.46 -33.45
C PHE A 47 56.62 -12.16 -32.09
N GLU A 48 56.50 -10.91 -31.67
CA GLU A 48 56.77 -10.49 -30.30
C GLU A 48 55.93 -11.39 -29.39
N GLU A 49 56.58 -12.20 -28.55
CA GLU A 49 55.87 -13.11 -27.66
C GLU A 49 54.89 -12.28 -26.80
N PRO A 50 53.60 -12.65 -26.79
CA PRO A 50 52.62 -11.87 -26.06
C PRO A 50 52.98 -11.86 -24.57
N PRO A 51 52.89 -10.69 -23.90
CA PRO A 51 53.23 -10.58 -22.49
C PRO A 51 52.36 -11.53 -21.65
N VAL A 52 52.99 -12.26 -20.74
CA VAL A 52 52.39 -13.35 -19.93
C VAL A 52 51.16 -12.88 -19.13
N ASP A 53 51.01 -11.59 -18.88
CA ASP A 53 49.93 -11.01 -18.08
C ASP A 53 48.64 -10.69 -18.87
N THR A 54 48.58 -11.06 -20.16
CA THR A 54 47.49 -10.63 -21.07
C THR A 54 46.60 -11.76 -21.60
N TRP A 55 46.64 -12.95 -21.02
CA TRP A 55 45.78 -14.06 -21.47
C TRP A 55 44.35 -13.94 -20.93
N CYS A 56 43.34 -14.19 -21.78
CA CYS A 56 41.95 -14.27 -21.33
C CYS A 56 41.79 -15.54 -20.47
N PHE A 57 41.55 -15.37 -19.17
CA PHE A 57 41.42 -16.50 -18.26
C PHE A 57 40.02 -17.11 -18.30
N ASP A 58 39.93 -18.34 -18.77
CA ASP A 58 38.73 -19.17 -18.68
C ASP A 58 38.93 -20.24 -17.60
N LEU A 59 38.18 -20.11 -16.50
CA LEU A 59 38.25 -20.99 -15.34
C LEU A 59 37.92 -22.45 -15.70
N LEU A 60 36.94 -22.68 -16.58
CA LEU A 60 36.50 -24.01 -16.96
C LEU A 60 37.56 -24.68 -17.84
N LEU A 61 38.12 -23.94 -18.80
CA LEU A 61 39.19 -24.44 -19.66
C LEU A 61 40.46 -24.75 -18.85
N PHE A 62 40.80 -23.91 -17.88
CA PHE A 62 41.93 -24.13 -16.98
C PHE A 62 41.79 -25.46 -16.22
N TYR A 63 40.70 -25.66 -15.49
CA TYR A 63 40.50 -26.90 -14.72
C TYR A 63 40.32 -28.13 -15.61
N ARG A 64 39.81 -27.98 -16.83
CA ARG A 64 39.75 -29.08 -17.79
C ARG A 64 41.14 -29.48 -18.30
N SER A 65 42.05 -28.53 -18.46
CA SER A 65 43.43 -28.79 -18.90
C SER A 65 44.31 -29.41 -17.82
N VAL A 66 44.09 -29.03 -16.55
CA VAL A 66 44.82 -29.59 -15.39
C VAL A 66 44.18 -30.89 -14.89
N GLY A 67 42.88 -31.04 -15.14
CA GLY A 67 42.02 -32.05 -14.54
C GLY A 67 42.38 -33.49 -14.84
N ASP A 68 43.10 -33.81 -15.91
CA ASP A 68 43.40 -35.21 -16.23
C ASP A 68 44.37 -35.85 -15.21
N ASP A 69 45.29 -35.04 -14.67
CA ASP A 69 46.39 -35.49 -13.82
C ASP A 69 46.12 -35.31 -12.31
N ASP A 70 45.20 -34.43 -11.91
CA ASP A 70 44.94 -34.09 -10.50
C ASP A 70 43.49 -34.41 -10.06
N PRO A 71 43.26 -35.31 -9.08
CA PRO A 71 41.92 -35.61 -8.56
C PRO A 71 41.22 -34.40 -7.93
N GLN A 72 41.97 -33.41 -7.39
CA GLN A 72 41.37 -32.19 -6.82
C GLN A 72 40.77 -31.32 -7.92
N ALA A 73 41.50 -31.13 -9.03
CA ALA A 73 41.01 -30.43 -10.21
C ALA A 73 39.73 -31.08 -10.77
N LYS A 74 39.61 -32.42 -10.74
CA LYS A 74 38.37 -33.12 -11.15
C LYS A 74 37.18 -32.79 -10.24
N ASN A 75 37.39 -32.72 -8.92
CA ASN A 75 36.33 -32.36 -7.97
C ASN A 75 35.87 -30.90 -8.17
N VAL A 76 36.81 -29.97 -8.31
CA VAL A 76 36.50 -28.56 -8.57
C VAL A 76 35.78 -28.39 -9.91
N LEU A 77 36.20 -29.12 -10.95
CA LEU A 77 35.53 -29.12 -12.25
C LEU A 77 34.08 -29.61 -12.13
N ALA A 78 33.84 -30.71 -11.40
CA ALA A 78 32.49 -31.23 -11.17
C ALA A 78 31.61 -30.22 -10.42
N GLN A 79 32.15 -29.52 -9.42
CA GLN A 79 31.45 -28.45 -8.70
C GLN A 79 31.14 -27.25 -9.62
N LEU A 80 32.08 -26.86 -10.49
CA LEU A 80 31.91 -25.76 -11.43
C LEU A 80 30.87 -26.09 -12.51
N GLU A 81 30.83 -27.33 -13.00
CA GLU A 81 29.79 -27.82 -13.92
C GLU A 81 28.40 -27.82 -13.25
N ALA A 82 28.32 -28.22 -11.98
CA ALA A 82 27.09 -28.14 -11.20
C ALA A 82 26.64 -26.68 -11.01
N TYR A 83 27.58 -25.77 -10.75
CA TYR A 83 27.31 -24.34 -10.64
C TYR A 83 26.85 -23.74 -11.98
N MET A 84 27.48 -24.11 -13.09
CA MET A 84 27.09 -23.67 -14.44
C MET A 84 25.63 -24.04 -14.73
N LYS A 85 25.21 -25.28 -14.43
CA LYS A 85 23.81 -25.70 -14.56
C LYS A 85 22.88 -24.86 -13.69
N PHE A 86 23.27 -24.59 -12.45
CA PHE A 86 22.51 -23.74 -11.53
C PHE A 86 22.39 -22.30 -12.03
N SER A 87 23.48 -21.68 -12.50
CA SER A 87 23.51 -20.30 -12.99
C SER A 87 22.70 -20.17 -14.28
N PHE A 88 22.83 -21.13 -15.21
CA PHE A 88 22.00 -21.19 -16.40
C PHE A 88 20.50 -21.19 -16.08
N VAL A 89 20.07 -22.00 -15.12
CA VAL A 89 18.65 -22.05 -14.70
C VAL A 89 18.25 -20.77 -13.97
N THR A 90 19.04 -20.32 -13.00
CA THR A 90 18.68 -19.21 -12.09
C THR A 90 18.85 -17.85 -12.73
N ASN A 91 20.04 -17.54 -13.24
CA ASN A 91 20.34 -16.27 -13.91
C ASN A 91 19.91 -16.25 -15.37
N GLY A 92 19.96 -17.39 -16.07
CA GLY A 92 19.48 -17.44 -17.46
C GLY A 92 17.95 -17.51 -17.50
N VAL A 93 17.39 -18.69 -17.24
CA VAL A 93 15.96 -18.97 -17.47
C VAL A 93 15.05 -18.20 -16.52
N ILE A 94 15.23 -18.34 -15.21
CA ILE A 94 14.33 -17.74 -14.20
C ILE A 94 14.38 -16.22 -14.27
N THR A 95 15.58 -15.63 -14.28
CA THR A 95 15.73 -14.17 -14.31
C THR A 95 15.19 -13.57 -15.63
N CYS A 96 15.35 -14.23 -16.78
CA CYS A 96 14.71 -13.76 -18.03
C CYS A 96 13.18 -13.80 -17.95
N CYS A 97 12.60 -14.89 -17.46
CA CYS A 97 11.15 -15.01 -17.26
C CYS A 97 10.63 -13.90 -16.32
N LEU A 98 11.33 -13.65 -15.22
CA LEU A 98 11.00 -12.58 -14.27
C LEU A 98 11.17 -11.19 -14.88
N ALA A 99 12.21 -10.96 -15.68
CA ALA A 99 12.43 -9.68 -16.36
C ALA A 99 11.29 -9.39 -17.33
N VAL A 100 10.92 -10.33 -18.20
CA VAL A 100 9.79 -10.17 -19.12
C VAL A 100 8.48 -9.92 -18.36
N PHE A 101 8.18 -10.74 -17.35
CA PHE A 101 6.99 -10.59 -16.52
C PHE A 101 6.95 -9.24 -15.80
N GLY A 102 8.08 -8.83 -15.23
CA GLY A 102 8.22 -7.58 -14.50
C GLY A 102 8.15 -6.36 -15.41
N LEU A 103 8.73 -6.39 -16.60
CA LEU A 103 8.66 -5.31 -17.59
C LEU A 103 7.21 -5.09 -18.04
N LEU A 104 6.50 -6.16 -18.41
CA LEU A 104 5.08 -6.08 -18.79
C LEU A 104 4.21 -5.58 -17.64
N GLY A 105 4.43 -6.11 -16.44
CA GLY A 105 3.68 -5.73 -15.24
C GLY A 105 3.89 -4.28 -14.81
N ASN A 106 5.14 -3.83 -14.75
CA ASN A 106 5.47 -2.44 -14.40
C ASN A 106 4.99 -1.45 -15.47
N LEU A 107 5.07 -1.81 -16.76
CA LEU A 107 4.52 -0.99 -17.84
C LEU A 107 2.98 -0.88 -17.74
N ALA A 108 2.29 -2.00 -17.54
CA ALA A 108 0.84 -2.02 -17.33
C ALA A 108 0.43 -1.18 -16.12
N PHE A 109 1.20 -1.26 -15.03
CA PHE A 109 0.97 -0.47 -13.82
C PHE A 109 1.21 1.03 -14.05
N LEU A 110 2.25 1.43 -14.79
CA LEU A 110 2.46 2.82 -15.19
C LEU A 110 1.29 3.38 -16.01
N LEU A 111 0.81 2.61 -16.99
CA LEU A 111 -0.36 2.98 -17.79
C LEU A 111 -1.63 3.10 -16.95
N GLN A 112 -1.83 2.18 -16.01
CA GLN A 112 -2.94 2.23 -15.05
C GLN A 112 -2.86 3.47 -14.16
N LEU A 113 -1.66 3.79 -13.65
CA LEU A 113 -1.44 4.90 -12.75
C LEU A 113 -1.70 6.25 -13.43
N ARG A 114 -1.28 6.39 -14.69
CA ARG A 114 -1.59 7.58 -15.52
C ARG A 114 -3.10 7.76 -15.76
N ARG A 115 -3.86 6.67 -15.89
CA ARG A 115 -5.30 6.72 -16.15
C ARG A 115 -6.14 6.84 -14.87
N SER A 116 -5.62 6.44 -13.71
CA SER A 116 -6.41 6.34 -12.48
C SER A 116 -6.33 7.59 -11.61
N ASN A 117 -7.49 8.15 -11.25
CA ASN A 117 -7.61 9.20 -10.23
C ASN A 117 -7.76 8.61 -8.80
N CYS A 118 -7.37 7.35 -8.60
CA CYS A 118 -7.56 6.64 -7.33
C CYS A 118 -6.50 7.01 -6.28
N PHE A 119 -5.34 7.49 -6.71
CA PHE A 119 -4.22 7.83 -5.84
C PHE A 119 -4.05 9.35 -5.74
N SER A 120 -3.53 9.80 -4.60
CA SER A 120 -3.03 11.18 -4.50
C SER A 120 -1.97 11.40 -5.58
N ARG A 121 -2.05 12.52 -6.30
CA ARG A 121 -1.11 12.86 -7.39
C ARG A 121 0.35 12.73 -6.98
N ARG A 122 0.67 13.11 -5.74
CA ARG A 122 2.03 13.03 -5.18
C ARG A 122 2.50 11.58 -5.02
N LEU A 123 1.69 10.74 -4.38
CA LEU A 123 1.96 9.31 -4.23
C LEU A 123 2.07 8.60 -5.58
N ALA A 124 1.15 8.91 -6.50
CA ALA A 124 1.17 8.36 -7.85
C ALA A 124 2.49 8.66 -8.57
N ASN A 125 3.01 9.88 -8.43
CA ASN A 125 4.29 10.23 -9.03
C ASN A 125 5.46 9.45 -8.40
N HIS A 126 5.48 9.26 -7.08
CA HIS A 126 6.50 8.44 -6.43
C HIS A 126 6.45 6.97 -6.85
N LEU A 127 5.25 6.40 -7.02
CA LEU A 127 5.06 5.05 -7.52
C LEU A 127 5.43 4.93 -9.00
N CYS A 128 5.18 5.97 -9.80
CA CYS A 128 5.62 6.05 -11.19
C CYS A 128 7.15 5.99 -11.29
N VAL A 129 7.84 6.81 -10.50
CA VAL A 129 9.32 6.82 -10.45
C VAL A 129 9.85 5.46 -9.97
N LEU A 130 9.22 4.85 -8.96
CA LEU A 130 9.57 3.50 -8.50
C LEU A 130 9.48 2.46 -9.63
N SER A 131 8.39 2.47 -10.40
CA SER A 131 8.24 1.56 -11.55
C SER A 131 9.24 1.82 -12.67
N VAL A 132 9.67 3.07 -12.87
CA VAL A 132 10.75 3.38 -13.82
C VAL A 132 12.07 2.77 -13.35
N TRP A 133 12.40 2.88 -12.05
CA TRP A 133 13.58 2.22 -11.49
C TRP A 133 13.51 0.70 -11.64
N ASP A 134 12.37 0.09 -11.37
CA ASP A 134 12.19 -1.36 -11.53
C ASP A 134 12.34 -1.80 -12.99
N ILE A 135 11.79 -1.06 -13.96
CA ILE A 135 11.96 -1.35 -15.39
C ILE A 135 13.43 -1.25 -15.79
N ALA A 136 14.11 -0.18 -15.36
CA ALA A 136 15.51 0.05 -15.65
C ALA A 136 16.39 -1.06 -15.06
N LEU A 137 16.14 -1.48 -13.81
CA LEU A 137 16.87 -2.58 -13.18
C LEU A 137 16.65 -3.91 -13.89
N LEU A 138 15.39 -4.26 -14.23
CA LEU A 138 15.09 -5.52 -14.92
C LEU A 138 15.71 -5.58 -16.31
N LEU A 139 15.76 -4.45 -17.03
CA LEU A 139 16.46 -4.37 -18.31
C LEU A 139 17.97 -4.63 -18.13
N CYS A 140 18.56 -4.09 -17.07
CA CYS A 140 19.97 -4.34 -16.77
C CYS A 140 20.22 -5.80 -16.43
N CYS A 141 19.41 -6.40 -15.55
CA CYS A 141 19.51 -7.83 -15.22
C CYS A 141 19.36 -8.71 -16.47
N LEU A 142 18.43 -8.37 -17.36
CA LEU A 142 18.22 -9.07 -18.62
C LEU A 142 19.46 -8.98 -19.53
N CYS A 143 20.03 -7.79 -19.68
CA CYS A 143 21.20 -7.56 -20.54
C CYS A 143 22.50 -8.13 -19.95
N SER A 144 22.73 -8.01 -18.63
CA SER A 144 24.00 -8.37 -17.99
C SER A 144 24.10 -9.87 -17.68
N TYR A 145 23.04 -10.48 -17.17
CA TYR A 145 23.07 -11.86 -16.69
C TYR A 145 22.08 -12.75 -17.44
N GLY A 146 20.87 -12.27 -17.71
CA GLY A 146 19.81 -13.04 -18.35
C GLY A 146 20.21 -13.62 -19.71
N ILE A 147 20.39 -12.73 -20.69
CA ILE A 147 20.72 -13.11 -22.06
C ILE A 147 22.12 -13.77 -22.09
N MET A 148 23.07 -13.24 -21.33
CA MET A 148 24.44 -13.75 -21.32
C MET A 148 24.53 -15.19 -20.80
N CYS A 149 23.87 -15.53 -19.69
CA CYS A 149 23.87 -16.89 -19.16
C CYS A 149 23.13 -17.87 -20.09
N ILE A 150 22.10 -17.42 -20.83
CA ILE A 150 21.44 -18.28 -21.84
C ILE A 150 22.38 -18.62 -22.99
N PHE A 151 23.17 -17.64 -23.47
CA PHE A 151 24.09 -17.86 -24.59
C PHE A 151 25.34 -18.66 -24.21
N TYR A 152 25.92 -18.41 -23.04
CA TYR A 152 27.23 -18.94 -22.65
C TYR A 152 27.19 -20.02 -21.56
N GLY A 153 26.04 -20.28 -20.92
CA GLY A 153 25.90 -21.23 -19.81
C GLY A 153 26.44 -20.71 -18.47
N ILE A 154 27.65 -20.16 -18.49
CA ILE A 154 28.27 -19.39 -17.40
C ILE A 154 28.56 -17.97 -17.89
N LEU A 155 28.64 -16.99 -17.00
CA LEU A 155 28.91 -15.60 -17.38
C LEU A 155 30.39 -15.43 -17.79
N PRO A 156 30.72 -15.20 -19.08
CA PRO A 156 32.11 -14.96 -19.46
C PRO A 156 32.54 -13.54 -19.10
N PHE A 157 33.79 -13.36 -18.66
CA PHE A 157 34.34 -12.04 -18.31
C PHE A 157 35.09 -11.35 -19.46
N PHE A 158 34.93 -11.85 -20.68
CA PHE A 158 35.65 -11.38 -21.85
C PHE A 158 34.75 -11.11 -23.07
N GLY A 159 35.27 -10.37 -24.05
CA GLY A 159 34.58 -9.99 -25.28
C GLY A 159 33.42 -9.01 -25.07
N LEU A 160 32.31 -9.22 -25.79
CA LEU A 160 31.12 -8.35 -25.72
C LEU A 160 30.55 -8.30 -24.29
N THR A 161 30.59 -9.41 -23.57
CA THR A 161 30.09 -9.51 -22.20
C THR A 161 30.87 -8.61 -21.25
N ALA A 162 32.18 -8.43 -21.45
CA ALA A 162 32.99 -7.50 -20.67
C ALA A 162 32.48 -6.05 -20.82
N TYR A 163 32.16 -5.61 -22.03
CA TYR A 163 31.58 -4.27 -22.24
C TYR A 163 30.20 -4.12 -21.59
N LEU A 164 29.35 -5.14 -21.73
CA LEU A 164 28.02 -5.14 -21.13
C LEU A 164 28.10 -5.10 -19.60
N LEU A 165 28.94 -5.92 -18.98
CA LEU A 165 29.13 -5.91 -17.53
C LEU A 165 29.75 -4.59 -17.04
N TYR A 166 30.71 -4.04 -17.78
CA TYR A 166 31.33 -2.75 -17.45
C TYR A 166 30.29 -1.61 -17.40
N LEU A 167 29.32 -1.60 -18.32
CA LEU A 167 28.28 -0.57 -18.39
C LEU A 167 27.07 -0.86 -17.49
N PHE A 168 26.51 -2.07 -17.57
CA PHE A 168 25.24 -2.42 -16.93
C PHE A 168 25.37 -2.75 -15.46
N GLN A 169 26.54 -3.19 -14.97
CA GLN A 169 26.73 -3.45 -13.53
C GLN A 169 26.62 -2.18 -12.67
N PRO A 170 27.32 -1.07 -12.96
CA PRO A 170 27.12 0.15 -12.19
C PRO A 170 25.73 0.75 -12.40
N PHE A 171 25.15 0.59 -13.58
CA PHE A 171 23.78 1.04 -13.84
C PHE A 171 22.74 0.23 -13.04
N ALA A 172 22.92 -1.08 -12.89
CA ALA A 172 22.07 -1.91 -12.04
C ALA A 172 22.17 -1.45 -10.58
N SER A 173 23.38 -1.21 -10.09
CA SER A 173 23.62 -0.68 -8.74
C SER A 173 23.03 0.72 -8.52
N PHE A 174 23.10 1.58 -9.53
CA PHE A 174 22.40 2.86 -9.59
C PHE A 174 20.88 2.70 -9.45
N CYS A 175 20.27 1.76 -10.19
CA CYS A 175 18.84 1.50 -10.11
C CYS A 175 18.43 0.94 -8.75
N VAL A 176 19.22 0.02 -8.16
CA VAL A 176 18.97 -0.51 -6.81
C VAL A 176 19.00 0.62 -5.78
N THR A 177 20.03 1.47 -5.81
CA THR A 177 20.15 2.64 -4.92
C THR A 177 18.96 3.59 -5.11
N GLY A 178 18.58 3.87 -6.36
CA GLY A 178 17.39 4.65 -6.69
C GLY A 178 16.11 4.09 -6.08
N THR A 179 15.88 2.78 -6.21
CA THR A 179 14.73 2.07 -5.62
C THR A 179 14.72 2.17 -4.09
N ILE A 180 15.86 1.95 -3.43
CA ILE A 180 15.98 2.01 -1.96
C ILE A 180 15.56 3.38 -1.43
N TRP A 181 16.15 4.45 -1.97
CA TRP A 181 15.86 5.82 -1.55
C TRP A 181 14.46 6.25 -1.95
N GLN A 182 13.94 5.77 -3.09
CA GLN A 182 12.59 6.03 -3.53
C GLN A 182 11.54 5.39 -2.61
N VAL A 183 11.79 4.18 -2.08
CA VAL A 183 10.95 3.53 -1.06
C VAL A 183 11.05 4.28 0.27
N LEU A 184 12.26 4.68 0.70
CA LEU A 184 12.43 5.49 1.90
C LEU A 184 11.65 6.81 1.82
N ALA A 185 11.71 7.51 0.69
CA ALA A 185 10.94 8.73 0.46
C ALA A 185 9.43 8.48 0.59
N ILE A 186 8.91 7.41 -0.03
CA ILE A 186 7.51 7.00 0.10
C ILE A 186 7.15 6.77 1.58
N THR A 187 7.99 6.05 2.33
CA THR A 187 7.76 5.74 3.74
C THR A 187 7.77 6.99 4.62
N VAL A 188 8.70 7.92 4.40
CA VAL A 188 8.76 9.22 5.11
C VAL A 188 7.52 10.05 4.83
N GLU A 189 7.09 10.13 3.57
CA GLU A 189 5.87 10.87 3.21
C GLU A 189 4.63 10.29 3.88
N ARG A 190 4.57 8.96 3.99
CA ARG A 190 3.48 8.28 4.69
C ARG A 190 3.48 8.51 6.17
N TYR A 191 4.65 8.42 6.79
CA TYR A 191 4.80 8.74 8.19
C TYR A 191 4.35 10.17 8.48
N LYS A 192 4.76 11.15 7.65
CA LYS A 192 4.31 12.56 7.77
C LYS A 192 2.80 12.71 7.58
N ALA A 193 2.21 12.00 6.62
CA ALA A 193 0.78 12.04 6.36
C ALA A 193 -0.06 11.50 7.52
N VAL A 194 0.43 10.47 8.21
CA VAL A 194 -0.25 9.85 9.37
C VAL A 194 -0.05 10.66 10.65
N THR A 195 1.17 11.17 10.89
CA THR A 195 1.49 11.93 12.11
C THR A 195 0.94 13.35 12.12
N ARG A 196 0.94 14.04 10.98
CA ARG A 196 0.64 15.48 10.90
C ARG A 196 -0.28 15.81 9.71
N PRO A 197 -1.55 15.37 9.71
CA PRO A 197 -2.46 15.56 8.57
C PRO A 197 -2.69 17.04 8.20
N LEU A 198 -2.68 17.96 9.18
CA LEU A 198 -2.99 19.39 8.97
C LEU A 198 -1.74 20.27 8.70
N SER A 199 -0.60 19.94 9.30
CA SER A 199 0.65 20.70 9.11
C SER A 199 1.35 20.40 7.77
N SER A 200 1.02 19.25 7.18
CA SER A 200 1.61 18.73 5.94
C SER A 200 1.45 19.63 4.70
N ARG A 201 0.59 20.65 4.69
CA ARG A 201 0.35 21.48 3.49
C ARG A 201 1.33 22.65 3.27
N LYS A 202 2.05 23.13 4.29
CA LYS A 202 2.75 24.44 4.20
C LYS A 202 4.27 24.38 3.93
N SER A 203 4.92 23.21 4.00
CA SER A 203 6.40 23.14 3.90
C SER A 203 6.95 21.91 3.16
N GLN A 204 6.19 21.33 2.22
CA GLN A 204 6.69 20.15 1.51
C GLN A 204 7.63 20.53 0.37
N LEU A 205 8.83 19.93 0.38
CA LEU A 205 9.74 19.97 -0.75
C LEU A 205 9.02 19.49 -2.03
N PRO A 206 9.27 20.16 -3.17
CA PRO A 206 8.71 19.75 -4.44
C PRO A 206 9.27 18.38 -4.80
N LEU A 207 8.39 17.49 -5.26
CA LEU A 207 8.73 16.11 -5.59
C LEU A 207 9.89 16.00 -6.59
N ARG A 208 9.95 16.93 -7.56
CA ARG A 208 11.01 16.97 -8.57
C ARG A 208 12.40 17.10 -7.95
N VAL A 209 12.53 17.89 -6.87
CA VAL A 209 13.79 18.06 -6.15
C VAL A 209 14.16 16.80 -5.39
N ILE A 210 13.17 16.12 -4.77
CA ILE A 210 13.42 14.85 -4.07
C ILE A 210 13.89 13.78 -5.05
N CYS A 211 13.16 13.54 -6.14
CA CYS A 211 13.54 12.54 -7.14
C CYS A 211 14.86 12.91 -7.85
N GLY A 212 15.09 14.19 -8.12
CA GLY A 212 16.34 14.69 -8.69
C GLY A 212 17.53 14.47 -7.75
N ALA A 213 17.38 14.74 -6.46
CA ALA A 213 18.41 14.48 -5.45
C ALA A 213 18.70 12.98 -5.31
N ILE A 214 17.68 12.12 -5.34
CA ILE A 214 17.85 10.67 -5.33
C ILE A 214 18.63 10.20 -6.55
N ALA A 215 18.24 10.65 -7.75
CA ALA A 215 18.93 10.28 -8.98
C ALA A 215 20.39 10.78 -8.99
N PHE A 216 20.63 12.03 -8.58
CA PHE A 216 21.98 12.58 -8.49
C PHE A 216 22.84 11.84 -7.47
N GLY A 217 22.32 11.61 -6.26
CA GLY A 217 23.03 10.86 -5.22
C GLY A 217 23.35 9.43 -5.65
N ALA A 218 22.38 8.74 -6.24
CA ALA A 218 22.60 7.40 -6.77
C ALA A 218 23.65 7.39 -7.90
N PHE A 219 23.64 8.40 -8.78
CA PHE A 219 24.64 8.53 -9.84
C PHE A 219 26.04 8.75 -9.25
N ALA A 220 26.18 9.70 -8.32
CA ALA A 220 27.44 10.02 -7.68
C ALA A 220 28.04 8.79 -6.97
N LEU A 221 27.22 8.04 -6.23
CA LEU A 221 27.67 6.86 -5.49
C LEU A 221 28.11 5.70 -6.40
N ASN A 222 27.43 5.49 -7.53
CA ASN A 222 27.64 4.28 -8.34
C ASN A 222 28.52 4.49 -9.57
N PHE A 223 28.51 5.67 -10.19
CA PHE A 223 29.25 5.92 -11.43
C PHE A 223 30.60 6.59 -11.22
N LEU A 224 30.79 7.37 -10.15
CA LEU A 224 32.07 8.05 -9.93
C LEU A 224 33.19 7.07 -9.60
N ALA A 225 32.89 5.93 -8.96
CA ALA A 225 33.88 4.96 -8.51
C ALA A 225 34.41 4.06 -9.66
N VAL A 226 33.55 3.72 -10.62
CA VAL A 226 33.84 2.80 -11.74
C VAL A 226 35.13 3.09 -12.52
N PRO A 227 35.40 4.33 -12.99
CA PRO A 227 36.62 4.60 -13.77
C PRO A 227 37.92 4.44 -12.95
N PHE A 228 37.83 4.55 -11.62
CA PHE A 228 38.98 4.39 -10.72
C PHE A 228 39.23 2.91 -10.37
N GLU A 229 38.22 2.06 -10.45
CA GLU A 229 38.32 0.65 -10.06
C GLU A 229 38.50 -0.30 -11.23
N ARG A 230 37.90 0.01 -12.38
CA ARG A 230 37.78 -0.94 -13.49
C ARG A 230 38.39 -0.36 -14.75
N LYS A 231 39.21 -1.16 -15.42
CA LYS A 231 39.68 -0.89 -16.77
C LYS A 231 39.32 -2.06 -17.68
N LEU A 232 38.98 -1.74 -18.92
CA LEU A 232 38.92 -2.72 -19.99
C LEU A 232 40.32 -2.83 -20.58
N ILE A 233 40.87 -4.04 -20.59
CA ILE A 233 42.16 -4.31 -21.24
C ILE A 233 41.98 -5.37 -22.31
N GLU A 234 42.84 -5.34 -23.31
CA GLU A 234 42.89 -6.39 -24.32
C GLU A 234 43.49 -7.67 -23.73
N CYS A 235 42.96 -8.81 -24.15
CA CYS A 235 43.43 -10.13 -23.77
C CYS A 235 43.46 -11.08 -24.98
N TYR A 236 44.34 -12.08 -24.93
CA TYR A 236 44.50 -13.07 -26.00
C TYR A 236 43.78 -14.37 -25.66
N GLU A 237 42.95 -14.86 -26.59
CA GLU A 237 42.27 -16.16 -26.51
C GLU A 237 42.84 -17.12 -27.56
N PHE A 238 43.12 -18.37 -27.17
CA PHE A 238 43.51 -19.42 -28.11
C PHE A 238 42.32 -19.90 -28.93
N THR A 239 42.42 -19.82 -30.25
CA THR A 239 41.46 -20.43 -31.17
C THR A 239 41.89 -21.87 -31.49
N GLN A 240 40.94 -22.75 -31.80
CA GLN A 240 41.19 -24.15 -32.18
C GLN A 240 42.20 -24.33 -33.34
N ASN A 241 42.37 -23.30 -34.18
CA ASN A 241 43.29 -23.34 -35.32
C ASN A 241 44.73 -22.94 -34.97
N GLY A 242 45.08 -22.80 -33.68
CA GLY A 242 46.39 -22.32 -33.24
C GLY A 242 46.60 -20.80 -33.42
N LEU A 243 45.61 -20.08 -33.95
CA LEU A 243 45.62 -18.62 -34.04
C LEU A 243 45.11 -18.00 -32.73
N TYR A 244 45.67 -16.87 -32.34
CA TYR A 244 45.16 -16.08 -31.22
C TYR A 244 44.13 -15.06 -31.70
N LYS A 245 43.08 -14.86 -30.92
CA LYS A 245 42.07 -13.82 -31.14
C LYS A 245 42.16 -12.79 -30.01
N ILE A 246 42.30 -11.52 -30.38
CA ILE A 246 42.28 -10.42 -29.41
C ILE A 246 40.84 -10.21 -28.96
N ARG A 247 40.62 -10.23 -27.65
CA ARG A 247 39.37 -9.90 -26.98
C ARG A 247 39.63 -8.84 -25.92
N THR A 248 38.58 -8.41 -25.26
CA THR A 248 38.68 -7.49 -24.12
C THR A 248 38.21 -8.17 -22.86
N MET A 249 38.87 -7.90 -21.73
CA MET A 249 38.43 -8.37 -20.42
C MET A 249 38.37 -7.20 -19.44
N ILE A 250 37.54 -7.35 -18.41
CA ILE A 250 37.47 -6.39 -17.31
C ILE A 250 38.55 -6.75 -16.29
N VAL A 251 39.44 -5.81 -15.99
CA VAL A 251 40.45 -5.96 -14.94
C VAL A 251 40.26 -4.90 -13.87
N GLN A 252 40.40 -5.32 -12.62
CA GLN A 252 40.42 -4.44 -11.47
C GLN A 252 41.79 -3.74 -11.38
N LYS A 253 41.79 -2.43 -11.12
CA LYS A 253 43.03 -1.67 -10.90
C LYS A 253 43.60 -1.96 -9.51
N GLU A 254 44.91 -1.83 -9.34
CA GLU A 254 45.62 -2.05 -8.07
C GLU A 254 45.06 -1.21 -6.91
N LEU A 255 44.49 -0.03 -7.20
CA LEU A 255 43.85 0.82 -6.18
C LEU A 255 42.69 0.10 -5.48
N ALA A 256 41.97 -0.78 -6.18
CA ALA A 256 40.88 -1.57 -5.61
C ALA A 256 41.40 -2.63 -4.59
N ASN A 257 42.66 -3.05 -4.69
CA ASN A 257 43.27 -3.97 -3.73
C ASN A 257 43.69 -3.27 -2.42
N ASN A 258 43.71 -1.94 -2.38
CA ASN A 258 43.99 -1.22 -1.15
C ASN A 258 42.80 -1.35 -0.18
N GLN A 259 42.99 -2.06 0.94
CA GLN A 259 41.96 -2.28 1.96
C GLN A 259 41.31 -0.97 2.46
N TYR A 260 42.08 0.11 2.60
CA TYR A 260 41.54 1.40 3.04
C TYR A 260 40.62 2.03 2.00
N TYR A 261 40.96 1.88 0.72
CA TYR A 261 40.09 2.32 -0.37
C TYR A 261 38.80 1.49 -0.37
N ALA A 262 38.89 0.16 -0.28
CA ALA A 262 37.71 -0.70 -0.23
C ALA A 262 36.77 -0.34 0.94
N ILE A 263 37.32 -0.10 2.14
CA ILE A 263 36.52 0.31 3.30
C ILE A 263 35.85 1.67 3.08
N LEU A 264 36.60 2.66 2.58
CA LEU A 264 36.11 4.04 2.48
C LEU A 264 35.19 4.27 1.26
N ALA A 265 35.47 3.62 0.14
CA ALA A 265 34.79 3.81 -1.13
C ALA A 265 33.64 2.81 -1.37
N HIS A 266 33.72 1.59 -0.82
CA HIS A 266 32.68 0.56 -0.96
C HIS A 266 31.91 0.36 0.33
N LEU A 267 32.59 -0.06 1.40
CA LEU A 267 31.90 -0.49 2.63
C LEU A 267 31.10 0.65 3.28
N LEU A 268 31.74 1.81 3.50
CA LEU A 268 31.08 2.91 4.19
C LEU A 268 29.88 3.47 3.38
N PRO A 269 30.00 3.76 2.06
CA PRO A 269 28.87 4.20 1.27
C PRO A 269 27.77 3.16 1.16
N ASP A 270 28.11 1.87 1.03
CA ASP A 270 27.09 0.81 1.01
C ASP A 270 26.35 0.72 2.34
N VAL A 271 27.06 0.76 3.47
CA VAL A 271 26.45 0.72 4.83
C VAL A 271 25.52 1.91 5.07
N LEU A 272 25.93 3.11 4.66
CA LEU A 272 25.19 4.35 4.89
C LEU A 272 24.05 4.58 3.90
N PHE A 273 24.29 4.35 2.61
CA PHE A 273 23.38 4.75 1.53
C PHE A 273 22.64 3.59 0.88
N ARG A 274 23.13 2.35 1.00
CA ARG A 274 22.48 1.18 0.40
C ARG A 274 21.78 0.34 1.47
N ALA A 275 22.53 -0.24 2.40
CA ALA A 275 22.03 -1.07 3.50
C ALA A 275 23.17 -1.31 4.52
N PRO A 276 22.92 -1.27 5.84
CA PRO A 276 21.64 -1.44 6.53
C PRO A 276 20.86 -0.15 6.82
N THR A 277 21.48 1.02 6.74
CA THR A 277 20.91 2.26 7.31
C THR A 277 19.52 2.61 6.73
N PRO A 278 19.30 2.65 5.40
CA PRO A 278 17.98 2.95 4.85
C PRO A 278 16.92 1.90 5.21
N ILE A 279 17.32 0.62 5.29
CA ILE A 279 16.44 -0.50 5.63
C ILE A 279 15.94 -0.35 7.08
N LEU A 280 16.84 -0.06 8.02
CA LEU A 280 16.49 0.17 9.42
C LEU A 280 15.56 1.37 9.57
N VAL A 281 15.83 2.48 8.88
CA VAL A 281 14.96 3.66 8.90
C VAL A 281 13.58 3.32 8.33
N ILE A 282 13.49 2.61 7.20
CA ILE A 282 12.22 2.17 6.62
C ILE A 282 11.46 1.28 7.62
N ALA A 283 12.13 0.32 8.25
CA ALA A 283 11.51 -0.59 9.21
C ALA A 283 10.95 0.17 10.43
N ILE A 284 11.76 1.04 11.04
CA ILE A 284 11.36 1.86 12.21
C ILE A 284 10.17 2.76 11.84
N LEU A 285 10.25 3.47 10.71
CA LEU A 285 9.16 4.35 10.27
C LEU A 285 7.89 3.57 9.94
N THR A 286 8.00 2.37 9.36
CA THR A 286 6.85 1.50 9.07
C THR A 286 6.17 1.05 10.37
N VAL A 287 6.94 0.57 11.36
CA VAL A 287 6.41 0.17 12.67
C VAL A 287 5.76 1.35 13.38
N LYS A 288 6.40 2.53 13.42
CA LYS A 288 5.83 3.74 14.01
C LYS A 288 4.53 4.17 13.31
N THR A 289 4.50 4.09 11.98
CA THR A 289 3.29 4.41 11.20
C THR A 289 2.15 3.45 11.54
N LEU A 290 2.43 2.15 11.67
CA LEU A 290 1.44 1.15 12.08
C LEU A 290 0.93 1.38 13.51
N GLN A 291 1.82 1.67 14.47
CA GLN A 291 1.47 1.95 15.86
C GLN A 291 0.55 3.17 15.98
N ILE A 292 0.82 4.24 15.24
CA ILE A 292 -0.01 5.44 15.26
C ILE A 292 -1.36 5.17 14.58
N ALA A 293 -1.34 4.44 13.46
CA ALA A 293 -2.56 4.06 12.77
C ALA A 293 -3.44 3.11 13.59
N SER A 294 -2.86 2.22 14.39
CA SER A 294 -3.61 1.33 15.30
C SER A 294 -4.11 2.08 16.54
N ALA A 295 -3.30 2.94 17.14
CA ALA A 295 -3.70 3.77 18.28
C ALA A 295 -4.91 4.65 17.93
N GLN A 296 -4.91 5.28 16.74
CA GLN A 296 -6.04 6.08 16.26
C GLN A 296 -7.32 5.26 16.01
N ARG A 297 -7.24 3.94 15.85
CA ARG A 297 -8.42 3.07 15.70
C ARG A 297 -9.09 2.74 17.03
N THR A 298 -8.36 2.81 18.14
CA THR A 298 -8.88 2.40 19.46
C THR A 298 -9.70 3.49 20.16
N VAL A 299 -9.50 4.77 19.83
CA VAL A 299 -10.03 5.91 20.62
C VAL A 299 -11.36 6.49 20.11
N GLY A 300 -12.28 5.72 19.49
CA GLY A 300 -13.60 6.29 19.19
C GLY A 300 -14.62 5.36 18.56
N SER A 301 -15.75 5.15 19.27
CA SER A 301 -16.93 4.38 18.86
C SER A 301 -17.72 4.95 17.66
N GLN A 302 -17.14 5.87 16.87
CA GLN A 302 -17.70 6.29 15.59
C GLN A 302 -17.38 5.30 14.44
N GLN A 303 -17.43 3.99 14.71
CA GLN A 303 -17.06 2.94 13.75
C GLN A 303 -18.03 2.84 12.56
N ILE A 304 -19.29 3.23 12.71
CA ILE A 304 -20.35 2.89 11.75
C ILE A 304 -20.35 3.80 10.50
N VAL A 305 -20.08 5.11 10.65
CA VAL A 305 -20.02 6.03 9.49
C VAL A 305 -18.64 6.01 8.82
N ARG A 306 -17.58 5.68 9.58
CA ARG A 306 -16.21 5.59 9.07
C ARG A 306 -15.94 4.31 8.28
N HIS A 307 -16.63 3.19 8.54
CA HIS A 307 -16.37 1.90 7.87
C HIS A 307 -16.46 1.97 6.33
N ARG A 308 -17.37 2.78 5.76
CA ARG A 308 -17.51 2.96 4.31
C ARG A 308 -16.41 3.79 3.66
N SER A 309 -15.83 4.75 4.40
CA SER A 309 -14.70 5.58 3.95
C SER A 309 -13.35 4.90 4.20
N LEU A 310 -13.22 4.15 5.31
CA LEU A 310 -12.01 3.45 5.70
C LEU A 310 -11.71 2.21 4.85
N GLY A 311 -12.72 1.52 4.29
CA GLY A 311 -12.47 0.41 3.38
C GLY A 311 -11.61 0.79 2.16
N ARG A 312 -11.58 2.08 1.80
CA ARG A 312 -10.78 2.61 0.68
C ARG A 312 -9.42 3.18 1.11
N THR A 313 -9.26 3.65 2.34
CA THR A 313 -7.99 4.25 2.83
C THR A 313 -7.15 3.26 3.62
N SER A 314 -7.76 2.38 4.42
CA SER A 314 -7.07 1.33 5.19
C SER A 314 -6.25 0.40 4.31
N SER A 315 -6.75 0.13 3.11
CA SER A 315 -6.10 -0.72 2.14
C SER A 315 -4.89 -0.12 1.48
N VAL A 316 -4.90 1.20 1.24
CA VAL A 316 -3.73 1.92 0.74
C VAL A 316 -2.61 1.86 1.78
N HIS A 317 -2.93 1.98 3.08
CA HIS A 317 -1.94 1.83 4.13
C HIS A 317 -1.37 0.40 4.18
N LEU A 318 -2.23 -0.62 4.13
CA LEU A 318 -1.80 -2.02 4.09
C LEU A 318 -0.90 -2.34 2.90
N MET A 319 -1.27 -1.84 1.71
CA MET A 319 -0.51 -2.00 0.48
C MET A 319 0.92 -1.46 0.60
N LEU A 320 1.09 -0.28 1.21
CA LEU A 320 2.41 0.31 1.40
C LEU A 320 3.23 -0.36 2.51
N THR A 321 2.55 -0.85 3.55
CA THR A 321 3.21 -1.69 4.55
C THR A 321 3.73 -2.98 3.92
N LEU A 322 2.93 -3.64 3.07
CA LEU A 322 3.37 -4.83 2.33
C LEU A 322 4.56 -4.53 1.41
N LEU A 323 4.53 -3.39 0.72
CA LEU A 323 5.68 -2.94 -0.09
C LEU A 323 6.95 -2.82 0.77
N SER A 324 6.83 -2.18 1.94
CA SER A 324 7.97 -1.95 2.84
C SER A 324 8.50 -3.25 3.45
N VAL A 325 7.62 -4.16 3.87
CA VAL A 325 8.00 -5.47 4.41
C VAL A 325 8.70 -6.32 3.35
N LYS A 326 8.13 -6.39 2.14
CA LYS A 326 8.75 -7.09 1.02
C LYS A 326 10.12 -6.51 0.69
N PHE A 327 10.23 -5.18 0.68
CA PHE A 327 11.48 -4.49 0.44
C PHE A 327 12.55 -4.85 1.49
N VAL A 328 12.20 -4.84 2.78
CA VAL A 328 13.12 -5.23 3.85
C VAL A 328 13.58 -6.68 3.67
N LEU A 329 12.65 -7.62 3.40
CA LEU A 329 13.00 -9.04 3.23
C LEU A 329 13.95 -9.28 2.05
N CYS A 330 13.66 -8.71 0.88
CA CYS A 330 14.50 -8.89 -0.31
C CYS A 330 15.88 -8.22 -0.17
N ASN A 331 15.92 -6.99 0.35
CA ASN A 331 17.19 -6.27 0.46
C ASN A 331 18.06 -6.73 1.64
N THR A 332 17.50 -7.35 2.68
CA THR A 332 18.30 -7.92 3.78
C THR A 332 19.15 -9.10 3.31
N LEU A 333 18.62 -9.95 2.42
CA LEU A 333 19.40 -11.06 1.85
C LEU A 333 20.52 -10.57 0.93
N TYR A 334 20.23 -9.56 0.10
CA TYR A 334 21.25 -8.89 -0.70
C TYR A 334 22.34 -8.24 0.16
N LEU A 335 21.94 -7.58 1.25
CA LEU A 335 22.87 -7.02 2.24
C LEU A 335 23.74 -8.11 2.86
N PHE A 336 23.12 -9.20 3.29
CA PHE A 336 23.85 -10.32 3.91
C PHE A 336 24.91 -10.86 2.95
N ASN A 337 24.58 -11.05 1.68
CA ASN A 337 25.56 -11.42 0.66
C ASN A 337 26.72 -10.40 0.58
N THR A 338 26.38 -9.11 0.48
CA THR A 338 27.38 -8.04 0.32
C THR A 338 28.32 -7.97 1.53
N ILE A 339 27.80 -8.05 2.76
CA ILE A 339 28.62 -8.08 3.98
C ILE A 339 29.53 -9.31 3.99
N LEU A 340 28.99 -10.47 3.62
CA LEU A 340 29.73 -11.73 3.61
C LEU A 340 30.90 -11.65 2.61
N MET A 341 30.67 -11.13 1.41
CA MET A 341 31.71 -10.93 0.39
C MET A 341 32.74 -9.86 0.79
N GLU A 342 32.29 -8.65 1.13
CA GLU A 342 33.15 -7.48 1.28
C GLU A 342 33.80 -7.37 2.67
N VAL A 343 33.04 -7.63 3.74
CA VAL A 343 33.51 -7.45 5.13
C VAL A 343 34.24 -8.68 5.63
N MET A 344 33.67 -9.86 5.39
CA MET A 344 34.28 -11.11 5.85
C MET A 344 35.33 -11.63 4.87
N GLY A 345 35.50 -10.99 3.72
CA GLY A 345 36.39 -11.46 2.66
C GLY A 345 36.03 -12.86 2.18
N TYR A 346 34.76 -13.27 2.30
CA TYR A 346 34.34 -14.62 1.95
C TYR A 346 34.48 -14.80 0.44
N GLY A 347 35.39 -15.68 0.02
CA GLY A 347 35.78 -15.83 -1.39
C GLY A 347 36.94 -14.93 -1.84
N GLY A 348 37.55 -14.14 -0.95
CA GLY A 348 38.78 -13.39 -1.18
C GLY A 348 40.04 -14.18 -0.82
N LYS A 349 41.11 -14.06 -1.62
CA LYS A 349 42.37 -14.81 -1.48
C LYS A 349 43.34 -14.17 -0.47
N THR A 350 42.95 -13.97 0.78
CA THR A 350 43.83 -13.31 1.77
C THR A 350 44.71 -14.26 2.59
N SER A 351 44.67 -15.57 2.38
CA SER A 351 45.55 -16.51 3.11
C SER A 351 46.34 -17.43 2.18
N SER A 352 47.65 -17.30 2.19
CA SER A 352 48.58 -18.11 1.40
C SER A 352 48.73 -19.57 1.87
N GLN A 353 47.81 -20.09 2.70
CA GLN A 353 47.90 -21.42 3.31
C GLN A 353 46.52 -22.06 3.54
N GLN A 354 45.81 -22.49 2.48
CA GLN A 354 44.99 -23.73 2.39
C GLN A 354 44.09 -23.72 1.14
N THR A 355 44.56 -24.37 0.08
CA THR A 355 44.02 -24.28 -1.30
C THR A 355 42.63 -24.89 -1.54
N GLU A 356 42.20 -25.88 -0.74
CA GLU A 356 40.91 -26.56 -0.98
C GLU A 356 39.71 -25.80 -0.38
N LEU A 357 39.83 -25.35 0.88
CA LEU A 357 38.72 -24.70 1.59
C LEU A 357 38.35 -23.36 0.93
N GLU A 358 39.35 -22.65 0.39
CA GLU A 358 39.16 -21.36 -0.28
C GLU A 358 38.38 -21.48 -1.59
N MET A 359 38.64 -22.53 -2.38
CA MET A 359 37.95 -22.72 -3.66
C MET A 359 36.48 -23.11 -3.47
N GLU A 360 36.19 -23.97 -2.49
CA GLU A 360 34.80 -24.32 -2.17
C GLU A 360 34.03 -23.09 -1.66
N GLN A 361 34.66 -22.26 -0.83
CA GLN A 361 34.08 -20.99 -0.39
C GLN A 361 33.81 -20.05 -1.56
N TYR A 362 34.76 -19.93 -2.50
CA TYR A 362 34.59 -19.13 -3.70
C TYR A 362 33.39 -19.62 -4.54
N ILE A 363 33.27 -20.92 -4.79
CA ILE A 363 32.13 -21.47 -5.55
C ILE A 363 30.80 -21.21 -4.81
N ARG A 364 30.75 -21.44 -3.49
CA ARG A 364 29.55 -21.15 -2.67
C ARG A 364 29.17 -19.66 -2.74
N SER A 365 30.16 -18.77 -2.80
CA SER A 365 29.95 -17.34 -2.95
C SER A 365 29.28 -16.96 -4.29
N LEU A 366 29.60 -17.69 -5.37
CA LEU A 366 28.97 -17.51 -6.68
C LEU A 366 27.49 -17.91 -6.65
N TYR A 367 27.15 -19.05 -6.02
CA TYR A 367 25.76 -19.46 -5.81
C TYR A 367 24.96 -18.39 -5.06
N LEU A 368 25.55 -17.83 -3.99
CA LEU A 368 24.88 -16.84 -3.14
C LEU A 368 24.71 -15.51 -3.89
N THR A 369 25.67 -15.14 -4.72
CA THR A 369 25.60 -13.96 -5.60
C THR A 369 24.50 -14.09 -6.64
N ASP A 370 24.44 -15.19 -7.38
CA ASP A 370 23.40 -15.46 -8.37
C ASP A 370 22.00 -15.50 -7.75
N PHE A 371 21.89 -16.15 -6.59
CA PHE A 371 20.63 -16.18 -5.85
C PHE A 371 20.20 -14.78 -5.40
N SER A 372 21.15 -13.96 -4.90
CA SER A 372 20.87 -12.58 -4.50
C SER A 372 20.42 -11.69 -5.68
N ASN A 373 21.04 -11.87 -6.85
CA ASN A 373 20.68 -11.16 -8.08
C ASN A 373 19.29 -11.58 -8.57
N CYS A 374 18.98 -12.88 -8.54
CA CYS A 374 17.65 -13.39 -8.85
C CYS A 374 16.59 -12.82 -7.88
N LEU A 375 16.88 -12.74 -6.58
CA LEU A 375 15.98 -12.13 -5.60
C LEU A 375 15.73 -10.65 -5.86
N LEU A 376 16.73 -9.88 -6.30
CA LEU A 376 16.57 -8.50 -6.73
C LEU A 376 15.64 -8.41 -7.95
N ALA A 377 15.81 -9.29 -8.94
CA ALA A 377 14.92 -9.38 -10.10
C ALA A 377 13.48 -9.73 -9.68
N ILE A 378 13.30 -10.72 -8.78
CA ILE A 378 11.98 -11.08 -8.22
C ILE A 378 11.35 -9.86 -7.53
N HIS A 379 12.13 -9.14 -6.73
CA HIS A 379 11.66 -7.96 -6.01
C HIS A 379 11.09 -6.93 -6.99
N SER A 380 11.87 -6.49 -7.97
CA SER A 380 11.43 -5.48 -8.94
C SER A 380 10.34 -5.98 -9.88
N ALA A 381 10.34 -7.27 -10.24
CA ALA A 381 9.32 -7.85 -11.11
C ALA A 381 7.94 -7.97 -10.47
N THR A 382 7.85 -8.00 -9.14
CA THR A 382 6.59 -8.25 -8.41
C THR A 382 6.04 -7.03 -7.68
N ASN A 383 6.68 -5.86 -7.77
CA ASN A 383 6.23 -4.65 -7.06
C ASN A 383 4.82 -4.21 -7.52
N TRP A 384 4.54 -4.27 -8.82
CA TRP A 384 3.24 -3.91 -9.39
C TRP A 384 2.08 -4.79 -8.90
N LEU A 385 2.32 -6.06 -8.56
CA LEU A 385 1.28 -7.01 -8.10
C LEU A 385 0.57 -6.53 -6.83
N ILE A 386 1.33 -5.86 -5.94
CA ILE A 386 0.82 -5.30 -4.68
C ILE A 386 -0.29 -4.25 -4.97
N PHE A 387 -0.15 -3.52 -6.08
CA PHE A 387 -1.09 -2.48 -6.49
C PHE A 387 -2.19 -3.00 -7.43
N TYR A 388 -1.90 -4.05 -8.21
CA TYR A 388 -2.81 -4.58 -9.22
C TYR A 388 -4.02 -5.29 -8.63
N LYS A 389 -3.81 -6.19 -7.65
CA LYS A 389 -4.87 -7.00 -7.01
C LYS A 389 -5.93 -6.11 -6.36
N TRP A 390 -5.56 -4.89 -5.95
CA TRP A 390 -6.44 -4.00 -5.21
C TRP A 390 -7.48 -3.27 -6.08
N ASN A 391 -7.15 -2.95 -7.34
CA ASN A 391 -8.07 -2.27 -8.26
C ASN A 391 -8.92 -3.25 -9.10
N TRP A 392 -8.48 -4.51 -9.23
CA TRP A 392 -9.12 -5.51 -10.09
C TRP A 392 -10.60 -5.80 -9.75
N PRO A 393 -10.99 -6.09 -8.49
CA PRO A 393 -12.39 -6.42 -8.19
C PRO A 393 -13.35 -5.23 -8.36
N HIS A 394 -12.86 -3.99 -8.22
CA HIS A 394 -13.68 -2.80 -8.43
C HIS A 394 -13.83 -2.46 -9.92
N PHE A 395 -12.80 -2.70 -10.74
CA PHE A 395 -12.86 -2.44 -12.18
C PHE A 395 -13.83 -3.39 -12.89
N TRP A 396 -13.79 -4.68 -12.54
CA TRP A 396 -14.74 -5.68 -13.06
C TRP A 396 -16.18 -5.40 -12.63
N LYS A 397 -16.40 -5.08 -11.34
CA LYS A 397 -17.73 -4.68 -10.87
C LYS A 397 -18.22 -3.39 -11.54
N LYS A 398 -17.35 -2.42 -11.84
CA LYS A 398 -17.73 -1.20 -12.59
C LYS A 398 -18.00 -1.45 -14.07
N GLN A 399 -17.31 -2.39 -14.72
CA GLN A 399 -17.62 -2.75 -16.10
C GLN A 399 -18.93 -3.53 -16.20
N GLN A 400 -19.17 -4.50 -15.30
CA GLN A 400 -20.47 -5.17 -15.20
C GLN A 400 -21.57 -4.16 -14.89
N LYS A 401 -21.32 -3.25 -13.94
CA LYS A 401 -22.29 -2.22 -13.56
C LYS A 401 -22.49 -1.17 -14.65
N LYS A 402 -21.50 -0.82 -15.49
CA LYS A 402 -21.71 0.02 -16.68
C LYS A 402 -22.55 -0.67 -17.76
N ARG A 403 -22.52 -2.01 -17.83
CA ARG A 403 -23.42 -2.80 -18.69
C ARG A 403 -24.85 -2.85 -18.13
N THR A 404 -25.04 -2.78 -16.81
CA THR A 404 -26.37 -2.73 -16.16
C THR A 404 -26.90 -1.31 -15.89
N GLU A 405 -26.04 -0.28 -15.80
CA GLU A 405 -26.38 1.13 -15.53
C GLU A 405 -26.78 1.89 -16.79
N LYS A 406 -26.52 1.36 -18.00
CA LYS A 406 -27.27 1.80 -19.19
C LYS A 406 -28.79 1.55 -19.04
N PHE A 407 -29.23 0.78 -18.04
CA PHE A 407 -30.64 0.56 -17.72
C PHE A 407 -31.09 1.14 -16.36
N SER A 408 -30.16 1.57 -15.48
CA SER A 408 -30.50 2.21 -14.20
C SER A 408 -29.49 3.29 -13.77
N ALA A 409 -29.67 4.52 -14.23
CA ALA A 409 -28.87 5.65 -13.78
C ALA A 409 -29.16 5.99 -12.31
N ASN A 410 -28.22 5.64 -11.43
CA ASN A 410 -28.07 6.18 -10.08
C ASN A 410 -27.12 7.39 -10.14
N PHE A 411 -27.71 8.58 -10.11
CA PHE A 411 -27.02 9.86 -9.93
C PHE A 411 -26.37 9.92 -8.54
N SER A 412 -25.05 10.04 -8.46
CA SER A 412 -24.37 10.38 -7.21
C SER A 412 -24.52 11.87 -6.93
N PHE A 413 -25.34 12.21 -5.92
CA PHE A 413 -25.54 13.55 -5.38
C PHE A 413 -24.25 14.08 -4.73
N SER A 414 -23.40 14.73 -5.54
CA SER A 414 -22.32 15.62 -5.08
C SER A 414 -22.34 16.96 -5.81
N SER A 415 -23.35 17.19 -6.65
CA SER A 415 -23.54 18.46 -7.33
C SER A 415 -24.06 19.46 -6.31
N SER A 416 -23.23 20.42 -5.93
CA SER A 416 -23.57 21.62 -5.17
C SER A 416 -24.46 22.59 -5.94
N ASN A 417 -25.02 22.19 -7.08
CA ASN A 417 -25.90 23.02 -7.87
C ASN A 417 -27.38 22.73 -7.52
N PRO A 418 -28.07 23.61 -6.76
CA PRO A 418 -29.48 23.43 -6.39
C PRO A 418 -30.42 23.34 -7.59
N GLU A 419 -30.08 23.97 -8.72
CA GLU A 419 -30.88 23.92 -9.97
C GLU A 419 -31.02 22.49 -10.51
N VAL A 420 -29.95 21.70 -10.45
CA VAL A 420 -29.97 20.30 -10.90
C VAL A 420 -30.80 19.44 -9.95
N LEU A 421 -30.83 19.76 -8.65
CA LEU A 421 -31.74 19.13 -7.70
C LEU A 421 -33.20 19.40 -8.08
N LYS A 422 -33.53 20.67 -8.39
CA LYS A 422 -34.89 21.11 -8.72
C LYS A 422 -35.44 20.33 -9.91
N SER A 423 -34.64 20.19 -10.97
CA SER A 423 -35.00 19.40 -12.15
C SER A 423 -35.16 17.89 -11.90
N SER A 424 -34.62 17.38 -10.79
CA SER A 424 -34.67 15.95 -10.43
C SER A 424 -35.81 15.59 -9.46
N LEU A 425 -36.44 16.60 -8.85
CA LEU A 425 -37.59 16.44 -7.96
C LEU A 425 -38.85 16.16 -8.80
N LEU A 426 -39.87 15.59 -8.16
CA LEU A 426 -41.17 15.29 -8.78
C LEU A 426 -41.83 16.55 -9.31
N ASP A 427 -42.19 16.62 -10.59
CA ASP A 427 -42.96 17.73 -11.15
C ASP A 427 -44.21 18.09 -10.30
N THR A 428 -44.57 19.37 -10.24
CA THR A 428 -45.64 19.91 -9.39
C THR A 428 -46.94 19.11 -9.54
N GLN A 429 -47.34 18.86 -10.78
CA GLN A 429 -48.56 18.12 -11.11
C GLN A 429 -48.53 16.69 -10.57
N SER A 430 -47.38 16.03 -10.63
CA SER A 430 -47.20 14.67 -10.11
C SER A 430 -47.31 14.61 -8.59
N THR A 431 -46.83 15.66 -7.92
CA THR A 431 -46.89 15.77 -6.46
C THR A 431 -48.31 16.08 -5.98
N GLU A 432 -49.02 16.99 -6.64
CA GLU A 432 -50.44 17.27 -6.36
C GLU A 432 -51.33 16.04 -6.54
N ILE A 433 -51.14 15.28 -7.63
CA ILE A 433 -51.88 14.03 -7.86
C ILE A 433 -51.60 13.03 -6.74
N ALA A 434 -50.35 12.90 -6.29
CA ALA A 434 -50.01 12.00 -5.20
C ALA A 434 -50.58 12.47 -3.86
N LEU A 435 -50.55 13.78 -3.58
CA LEU A 435 -51.14 14.36 -2.38
C LEU A 435 -52.65 14.13 -2.35
N LYS A 436 -53.36 14.40 -3.45
CA LYS A 436 -54.79 14.14 -3.58
C LYS A 436 -55.13 12.66 -3.37
N ARG A 437 -54.41 11.76 -4.04
CA ARG A 437 -54.59 10.30 -3.91
C ARG A 437 -54.27 9.79 -2.52
N PHE A 438 -53.27 10.40 -1.87
CA PHE A 438 -52.92 10.07 -0.49
C PHE A 438 -54.03 10.53 0.44
N GLY A 439 -54.49 11.79 0.34
CA GLY A 439 -55.56 12.36 1.17
C GLY A 439 -56.85 11.53 1.15
N GLU A 440 -57.30 11.10 -0.03
CA GLU A 440 -58.50 10.27 -0.20
C GLU A 440 -58.42 8.91 0.53
N ARG A 441 -57.21 8.37 0.73
CA ARG A 441 -56.99 7.00 1.25
C ARG A 441 -55.95 6.94 2.37
N ARG A 442 -55.68 8.04 3.08
CA ARG A 442 -54.50 8.16 3.95
C ARG A 442 -54.47 7.08 5.05
N GLN A 443 -55.60 6.84 5.73
CA GLN A 443 -55.70 5.82 6.77
C GLN A 443 -55.47 4.42 6.21
N GLN A 444 -56.04 4.14 5.04
CA GLN A 444 -55.98 2.84 4.40
C GLN A 444 -54.56 2.52 3.87
N ILE A 445 -53.86 3.51 3.31
CA ILE A 445 -52.45 3.39 2.87
C ILE A 445 -51.52 3.20 4.08
N CYS A 446 -51.71 3.97 5.15
CA CYS A 446 -50.88 3.87 6.35
C CYS A 446 -51.14 2.56 7.13
N ALA A 447 -52.37 2.03 7.14
CA ALA A 447 -52.66 0.70 7.65
C ALA A 447 -51.91 -0.39 6.87
N ASP A 448 -51.82 -0.29 5.54
CA ASP A 448 -51.01 -1.23 4.73
C ASP A 448 -49.53 -1.16 5.07
N ILE A 449 -49.02 0.05 5.28
CA ILE A 449 -47.61 0.27 5.63
C ILE A 449 -47.31 -0.36 6.99
N LEU A 450 -48.14 -0.11 8.00
CA LEU A 450 -47.96 -0.68 9.34
C LEU A 450 -48.12 -2.19 9.33
N PHE A 451 -49.09 -2.72 8.59
CA PHE A 451 -49.25 -4.15 8.37
C PHE A 451 -47.95 -4.78 7.85
N VAL A 452 -47.40 -4.24 6.75
CA VAL A 452 -46.17 -4.76 6.13
C VAL A 452 -44.96 -4.59 7.07
N LEU A 453 -44.88 -3.51 7.84
CA LEU A 453 -43.82 -3.30 8.83
C LEU A 453 -43.88 -4.33 9.95
N SER A 454 -45.06 -4.54 10.54
CA SER A 454 -45.26 -5.53 11.59
C SER A 454 -45.04 -6.96 11.08
N SER A 455 -45.45 -7.29 9.85
CA SER A 455 -45.15 -8.59 9.25
C SER A 455 -43.65 -8.83 9.06
N ASN A 456 -42.88 -7.79 8.74
CA ASN A 456 -41.44 -7.90 8.50
C ASN A 456 -40.57 -7.81 9.76
N SER A 457 -41.09 -7.29 10.88
CA SER A 457 -40.30 -7.08 12.10
C SER A 457 -41.09 -7.42 13.37
N TYR A 458 -40.59 -8.40 14.11
CA TYR A 458 -41.20 -8.82 15.38
C TYR A 458 -41.23 -7.70 16.41
N ALA A 459 -40.13 -6.95 16.54
CA ALA A 459 -40.03 -5.83 17.47
C ALA A 459 -41.10 -4.76 17.19
N ILE A 460 -41.39 -4.47 15.91
CA ILE A 460 -42.46 -3.54 15.53
C ILE A 460 -43.83 -4.12 15.87
N ALA A 461 -44.07 -5.39 15.55
CA ALA A 461 -45.34 -6.05 15.88
C ALA A 461 -45.58 -6.03 17.39
N LYS A 462 -44.55 -6.31 18.20
CA LYS A 462 -44.59 -6.23 19.67
C LYS A 462 -44.85 -4.81 20.16
N ALA A 463 -44.17 -3.80 19.60
CA ALA A 463 -44.36 -2.39 19.97
C ALA A 463 -45.77 -1.88 19.68
N PHE A 464 -46.43 -2.43 18.66
CA PHE A 464 -47.83 -2.14 18.34
C PHE A 464 -48.84 -3.05 19.04
N GLY A 465 -48.39 -4.03 19.84
CA GLY A 465 -49.29 -4.97 20.51
C GLY A 465 -50.00 -5.92 19.55
N VAL A 466 -49.36 -6.26 18.42
CA VAL A 466 -49.88 -7.20 17.40
C VAL A 466 -48.96 -8.41 17.16
N ALA A 467 -48.13 -8.75 18.15
CA ALA A 467 -47.19 -9.85 18.04
C ALA A 467 -47.89 -11.22 17.98
N GLU A 468 -48.94 -11.41 18.78
CA GLU A 468 -49.70 -12.66 18.84
C GLU A 468 -50.46 -12.90 17.52
N GLU A 469 -51.12 -11.88 16.96
CA GLU A 469 -51.82 -11.99 15.68
C GLU A 469 -50.86 -12.28 14.53
N ARG A 470 -49.62 -11.80 14.61
CA ARG A 470 -48.56 -12.13 13.65
C ARG A 470 -48.14 -13.59 13.77
N GLU A 471 -47.84 -14.07 14.98
CA GLU A 471 -47.44 -15.47 15.23
C GLU A 471 -48.55 -16.46 14.83
N ASN A 472 -49.81 -16.10 15.08
CA ASN A 472 -50.98 -16.88 14.70
C ASN A 472 -51.36 -16.77 13.21
N GLY A 473 -50.68 -15.92 12.44
CA GLY A 473 -51.00 -15.67 11.03
C GLY A 473 -52.35 -14.99 10.79
N THR A 474 -52.99 -14.45 11.83
CA THR A 474 -54.28 -13.75 11.76
C THR A 474 -54.14 -12.25 11.55
N LEU A 475 -52.91 -11.73 11.55
CA LEU A 475 -52.62 -10.33 11.30
C LEU A 475 -53.20 -9.92 9.94
N SER A 476 -54.15 -8.99 9.97
CA SER A 476 -54.81 -8.48 8.77
C SER A 476 -54.73 -6.96 8.73
N ARG A 477 -55.01 -6.39 7.56
CA ARG A 477 -55.13 -4.94 7.40
C ARG A 477 -56.19 -4.34 8.33
N ASN A 478 -57.31 -5.04 8.49
CA ASN A 478 -58.45 -4.56 9.28
C ASN A 478 -58.11 -4.48 10.76
N THR A 479 -57.21 -5.35 11.25
CA THR A 479 -56.68 -5.31 12.62
C THR A 479 -56.17 -3.91 13.01
N PHE A 480 -55.50 -3.21 12.08
CA PHE A 480 -54.98 -1.84 12.32
C PHE A 480 -56.06 -0.74 12.26
N LEU A 481 -57.20 -1.00 11.61
CA LEU A 481 -58.29 -0.04 11.48
C LEU A 481 -59.32 -0.20 12.61
N ASP A 482 -59.55 -1.43 13.07
CA ASP A 482 -60.57 -1.77 14.06
C ASP A 482 -60.09 -1.52 15.50
N ASN A 483 -58.78 -1.65 15.77
CA ASN A 483 -58.21 -1.39 17.09
C ASN A 483 -57.96 0.12 17.29
N ALA A 484 -58.59 0.72 18.31
CA ALA A 484 -58.51 2.16 18.60
C ALA A 484 -57.06 2.65 18.87
N ALA A 485 -56.22 1.84 19.53
CA ALA A 485 -54.83 2.21 19.82
C ALA A 485 -53.97 2.20 18.55
N LEU A 486 -54.14 1.19 17.69
CA LEU A 486 -53.46 1.10 16.39
C LEU A 486 -53.90 2.20 15.44
N ARG A 487 -55.19 2.53 15.44
CA ARG A 487 -55.75 3.61 14.63
C ARG A 487 -55.09 4.96 14.95
N LYS A 488 -54.70 5.20 16.20
CA LYS A 488 -53.91 6.39 16.59
C LYS A 488 -52.54 6.41 15.90
N SER A 489 -51.83 5.28 15.89
CA SER A 489 -50.54 5.15 15.19
C SER A 489 -50.67 5.28 13.67
N VAL A 490 -51.76 4.76 13.08
CA VAL A 490 -52.09 4.95 11.66
C VAL A 490 -52.28 6.44 11.36
N LEU A 491 -53.00 7.18 12.19
CA LEU A 491 -53.23 8.62 12.03
C LEU A 491 -51.92 9.42 12.15
N GLN A 492 -51.08 9.11 13.14
CA GLN A 492 -49.77 9.76 13.29
C GLN A 492 -48.87 9.54 12.07
N LEU A 493 -48.78 8.29 11.57
CA LEU A 493 -48.03 8.01 10.36
C LEU A 493 -48.61 8.74 9.14
N ALA A 494 -49.93 8.84 9.05
CA ALA A 494 -50.61 9.56 7.98
C ALA A 494 -50.26 11.06 8.00
N GLU A 495 -50.28 11.70 9.16
CA GLU A 495 -49.91 13.12 9.33
C GLU A 495 -48.46 13.39 8.91
N ILE A 496 -47.54 12.47 9.22
CA ILE A 496 -46.13 12.61 8.83
C ILE A 496 -45.96 12.49 7.31
N VAL A 497 -46.57 11.47 6.71
CA VAL A 497 -46.50 11.27 5.25
C VAL A 497 -47.19 12.42 4.52
N GLU A 498 -48.32 12.91 5.02
CA GLU A 498 -49.03 14.08 4.50
C GLU A 498 -48.17 15.34 4.59
N SER A 499 -47.53 15.59 5.74
CA SER A 499 -46.61 16.72 5.93
C SER A 499 -45.43 16.68 4.97
N LEU A 500 -44.88 15.49 4.69
CA LEU A 500 -43.79 15.30 3.74
C LEU A 500 -44.24 15.51 2.29
N LEU A 501 -45.43 15.04 1.92
CA LEU A 501 -46.01 15.28 0.59
C LEU A 501 -46.39 16.75 0.40
N ASN A 502 -46.92 17.41 1.44
CA ASN A 502 -47.20 18.85 1.44
C ASN A 502 -45.93 19.69 1.32
N ALA A 503 -44.86 19.33 2.05
CA ALA A 503 -43.55 19.94 1.92
C ALA A 503 -43.03 19.85 0.49
N LEU A 504 -43.23 18.70 -0.16
CA LEU A 504 -42.88 18.50 -1.56
C LEU A 504 -43.73 19.33 -2.51
N ALA A 505 -45.04 19.42 -2.30
CA ALA A 505 -45.92 20.22 -3.13
C ALA A 505 -45.53 21.71 -3.07
N ARG A 506 -45.27 22.22 -1.86
CA ARG A 506 -44.85 23.62 -1.63
C ARG A 506 -43.49 23.95 -2.25
N SER A 507 -42.61 22.96 -2.45
CA SER A 507 -41.28 23.19 -3.04
C SER A 507 -41.30 23.73 -4.48
N TYR A 508 -42.47 23.76 -5.12
CA TYR A 508 -42.69 24.29 -6.45
C TYR A 508 -43.38 25.64 -6.50
N GLU A 509 -43.86 26.17 -5.37
CA GLU A 509 -44.32 27.56 -5.32
C GLU A 509 -43.11 28.47 -5.58
N MET A 510 -43.32 29.54 -6.37
CA MET A 510 -42.23 30.35 -6.97
C MET A 510 -41.21 30.89 -5.96
N ASP A 511 -41.59 31.03 -4.69
CA ASP A 511 -40.74 31.59 -3.64
C ASP A 511 -40.09 30.55 -2.72
N PHE A 512 -40.39 29.25 -2.87
CA PHE A 512 -39.86 28.22 -1.96
C PHE A 512 -38.50 27.69 -2.43
N THR A 513 -37.47 27.98 -1.65
CA THR A 513 -36.11 27.52 -1.95
C THR A 513 -35.91 26.05 -1.56
N ILE A 514 -35.03 25.35 -2.28
CA ILE A 514 -34.64 23.97 -1.92
C ILE A 514 -34.07 23.89 -0.50
N LEU A 515 -33.41 24.95 -0.04
CA LEU A 515 -32.86 25.01 1.31
C LEU A 515 -33.97 25.03 2.37
N GLU A 516 -35.04 25.78 2.15
CA GLU A 516 -36.24 25.77 3.01
C GLU A 516 -36.91 24.40 3.02
N TRP A 517 -36.96 23.72 1.86
CA TRP A 517 -37.46 22.34 1.80
C TRP A 517 -36.60 21.36 2.61
N ILE A 518 -35.27 21.46 2.51
CA ILE A 518 -34.34 20.66 3.31
C ILE A 518 -34.52 20.94 4.80
N ASN A 519 -34.66 22.22 5.18
CA ASN A 519 -34.87 22.62 6.56
C ASN A 519 -36.23 22.13 7.09
N LEU A 520 -37.28 22.16 6.27
CA LEU A 520 -38.58 21.60 6.62
C LEU A 520 -38.49 20.07 6.83
N CYS A 521 -37.78 19.35 5.96
CA CYS A 521 -37.54 17.92 6.17
C CYS A 521 -36.77 17.64 7.46
N ARG A 522 -35.78 18.47 7.81
CA ARG A 522 -35.07 18.38 9.10
C ARG A 522 -36.00 18.66 10.28
N GLN A 523 -36.86 19.67 10.17
CA GLN A 523 -37.84 20.02 11.20
C GLN A 523 -38.82 18.87 11.44
N ILE A 524 -39.36 18.26 10.37
CA ILE A 524 -40.21 17.06 10.48
C ILE A 524 -39.46 15.93 11.20
N GLY A 525 -38.18 15.73 10.88
CA GLY A 525 -37.33 14.75 11.57
C GLY A 525 -37.10 15.07 13.06
N TYR A 526 -36.94 16.35 13.39
CA TYR A 526 -36.79 16.84 14.76
C TYR A 526 -38.06 16.63 15.58
N ASP A 527 -39.22 17.00 15.01
CA ASP A 527 -40.52 16.82 15.65
C ASP A 527 -40.85 15.33 15.82
N PHE A 528 -40.49 14.50 14.84
CA PHE A 528 -40.64 13.05 14.91
C PHE A 528 -39.79 12.40 16.01
N PHE A 529 -38.58 12.90 16.25
CA PHE A 529 -37.75 12.45 17.38
C PHE A 529 -38.44 12.74 18.72
N ARG A 530 -39.09 13.91 18.86
CA ARG A 530 -39.84 14.25 20.09
C ARG A 530 -41.05 13.34 20.34
N VAL A 531 -41.61 12.72 19.30
CA VAL A 531 -42.81 11.87 19.39
C VAL A 531 -42.48 10.39 19.67
N ASN A 532 -41.24 10.06 20.07
CA ASN A 532 -40.79 8.69 20.37
C ASN A 532 -41.00 7.73 19.19
N SER A 533 -40.29 7.97 18.09
CA SER A 533 -40.48 7.14 16.91
C SER A 533 -39.75 5.80 16.95
N ILE A 534 -40.52 4.74 16.73
CA ILE A 534 -40.13 3.32 16.69
C ILE A 534 -39.39 2.94 15.40
N LEU A 535 -39.32 3.83 14.38
CA LEU A 535 -38.94 3.45 13.02
C LEU A 535 -37.44 3.62 12.69
N THR A 536 -36.77 2.51 12.36
CA THR A 536 -35.38 2.47 11.88
C THR A 536 -35.23 2.91 10.42
N ALA A 537 -33.99 3.20 9.99
CA ALA A 537 -33.71 3.62 8.61
C ALA A 537 -34.13 2.58 7.55
N ASP A 538 -34.09 1.28 7.88
CA ASP A 538 -34.54 0.22 6.97
C ASP A 538 -36.07 0.12 6.92
N GLN A 539 -36.73 0.36 8.05
CA GLN A 539 -38.19 0.41 8.12
C GLN A 539 -38.75 1.58 7.31
N TRP A 540 -38.10 2.75 7.33
CA TRP A 540 -38.46 3.87 6.45
C TRP A 540 -38.34 3.56 4.95
N LYS A 541 -37.47 2.63 4.54
CA LYS A 541 -37.44 2.15 3.14
C LYS A 541 -38.67 1.31 2.81
N ILE A 542 -39.18 0.54 3.78
CA ILE A 542 -40.42 -0.23 3.64
C ILE A 542 -41.60 0.74 3.51
N VAL A 543 -41.69 1.74 4.39
CA VAL A 543 -42.69 2.83 4.33
C VAL A 543 -42.72 3.47 2.94
N ARG A 544 -41.56 3.92 2.45
CA ARG A 544 -41.42 4.51 1.12
C ARG A 544 -41.91 3.57 0.02
N THR A 545 -41.47 2.32 0.06
CA THR A 545 -41.77 1.35 -1.01
C THR A 545 -43.26 1.05 -1.06
N GLN A 546 -43.89 0.86 0.10
CA GLN A 546 -45.33 0.64 0.16
C GLN A 546 -46.15 1.88 -0.18
N LEU A 547 -45.74 3.06 0.29
CA LEU A 547 -46.39 4.31 -0.10
C LEU A 547 -46.43 4.47 -1.63
N VAL A 548 -45.30 4.24 -2.30
CA VAL A 548 -45.22 4.36 -3.76
C VAL A 548 -46.04 3.27 -4.47
N LEU A 549 -46.03 2.03 -3.95
CA LEU A 549 -46.87 0.96 -4.48
C LEU A 549 -48.36 1.30 -4.34
N SER A 550 -48.81 1.77 -3.18
CA SER A 550 -50.22 2.13 -2.93
C SER A 550 -50.68 3.33 -3.76
N LEU A 551 -49.82 4.34 -3.96
CA LEU A 551 -50.13 5.48 -4.85
C LEU A 551 -50.20 5.07 -6.33
N SER A 552 -49.53 3.98 -6.72
CA SER A 552 -49.49 3.45 -8.10
C SER A 552 -50.63 2.47 -8.43
N LYS A 553 -51.19 1.77 -7.44
CA LYS A 553 -52.09 0.61 -7.60
C LYS A 553 -53.48 0.88 -8.19
N ASN A 554 -53.87 2.13 -8.50
CA ASN A 554 -55.20 2.41 -9.05
C ASN A 554 -55.21 3.58 -10.04
N PRO A 555 -54.89 3.34 -11.33
CA PRO A 555 -55.10 4.31 -12.40
C PRO A 555 -56.54 4.30 -12.97
N THR A 556 -57.42 3.42 -12.48
CA THR A 556 -58.49 2.86 -13.33
C THR A 556 -59.75 3.71 -13.50
N THR A 557 -59.97 4.80 -12.74
CA THR A 557 -61.28 5.48 -12.79
C THR A 557 -61.30 6.99 -13.03
N GLN A 558 -60.17 7.72 -13.04
CA GLN A 558 -60.24 9.19 -13.16
C GLN A 558 -59.33 9.88 -14.20
N LEU A 559 -58.39 9.19 -14.85
CA LEU A 559 -57.68 9.76 -16.00
C LEU A 559 -58.38 9.39 -17.31
N ARG A 560 -59.56 9.99 -17.54
CA ARG A 560 -60.30 9.96 -18.81
C ARG A 560 -59.71 10.93 -19.86
N TRP A 561 -58.53 11.49 -19.61
CA TRP A 561 -57.84 12.37 -20.55
C TRP A 561 -56.85 11.57 -21.39
N GLN A 562 -57.24 11.42 -22.66
CA GLN A 562 -56.52 10.93 -23.84
C GLN A 562 -56.18 9.42 -23.97
N PRO A 563 -56.41 8.84 -25.16
CA PRO A 563 -56.06 7.47 -25.51
C PRO A 563 -54.57 7.38 -25.82
N SER A 564 -53.71 7.49 -24.80
CA SER A 564 -52.29 7.16 -24.96
C SER A 564 -52.12 5.63 -24.90
N PRO A 565 -51.30 5.01 -25.77
CA PRO A 565 -51.08 3.56 -25.80
C PRO A 565 -50.54 3.03 -24.46
N ALA A 566 -50.89 1.80 -24.09
CA ALA A 566 -50.55 1.17 -22.81
C ALA A 566 -49.05 1.24 -22.43
N LYS A 567 -48.16 1.26 -23.45
CA LYS A 567 -46.70 1.43 -23.27
C LYS A 567 -46.33 2.79 -22.68
N VAL A 568 -47.02 3.87 -23.05
CA VAL A 568 -46.75 5.23 -22.53
C VAL A 568 -47.17 5.33 -21.06
N ARG A 569 -48.32 4.74 -20.68
CA ARG A 569 -48.75 4.68 -19.27
C ARG A 569 -47.73 3.95 -18.37
N GLN A 570 -47.16 2.85 -18.85
CA GLN A 570 -46.16 2.09 -18.10
C GLN A 570 -44.83 2.86 -17.93
N VAL A 571 -44.39 3.57 -18.97
CA VAL A 571 -43.19 4.42 -18.89
C VAL A 571 -43.40 5.60 -17.94
N VAL A 572 -44.57 6.25 -17.98
CA VAL A 572 -44.91 7.35 -17.06
C VAL A 572 -44.95 6.84 -15.62
N LEU A 573 -45.59 5.69 -15.35
CA LEU A 573 -45.69 5.13 -13.99
C LEU A 573 -44.32 4.73 -13.42
N THR A 574 -43.44 4.15 -14.25
CA THR A 574 -42.08 3.77 -13.83
C THR A 574 -41.19 4.99 -13.59
N ASN A 575 -41.34 6.06 -14.38
CA ASN A 575 -40.63 7.31 -14.16
C ASN A 575 -41.11 8.03 -12.91
N LEU A 576 -42.43 8.06 -12.68
CA LEU A 576 -43.06 8.61 -11.48
C LEU A 576 -42.57 7.87 -10.23
N GLN A 577 -42.59 6.54 -10.25
CA GLN A 577 -42.08 5.71 -9.16
C GLN A 577 -40.60 5.99 -8.85
N LYS A 578 -39.76 6.14 -9.87
CA LYS A 578 -38.34 6.51 -9.69
C LYS A 578 -38.19 7.90 -9.08
N ALA A 579 -38.99 8.87 -9.52
CA ALA A 579 -38.98 10.23 -8.99
C ALA A 579 -39.41 10.27 -7.51
N PHE A 580 -40.49 9.55 -7.14
CA PHE A 580 -40.90 9.39 -5.74
C PHE A 580 -39.81 8.78 -4.88
N ILE A 581 -39.22 7.67 -5.32
CA ILE A 581 -38.17 6.98 -4.54
C ILE A 581 -36.97 7.91 -4.30
N ARG A 582 -36.54 8.66 -5.32
CA ARG A 582 -35.43 9.62 -5.19
C ARG A 582 -35.75 10.72 -4.20
N THR A 583 -36.90 11.37 -4.39
CA THR A 583 -37.36 12.49 -3.59
C THR A 583 -37.51 12.10 -2.12
N PHE A 584 -38.14 10.96 -1.87
CA PHE A 584 -38.34 10.45 -0.51
C PHE A 584 -37.03 10.03 0.17
N ASN A 585 -36.04 9.52 -0.59
CA ASN A 585 -34.71 9.23 -0.02
C ASN A 585 -33.97 10.49 0.44
N ILE A 586 -34.15 11.61 -0.26
CA ILE A 586 -33.57 12.89 0.14
C ILE A 586 -34.27 13.37 1.41
N ALA A 587 -35.61 13.36 1.42
CA ALA A 587 -36.40 13.75 2.59
C ALA A 587 -36.02 12.92 3.82
N LEU A 588 -35.98 11.59 3.72
CA LEU A 588 -35.59 10.69 4.81
C LEU A 588 -34.17 10.94 5.33
N ARG A 589 -33.23 11.25 4.43
CA ARG A 589 -31.85 11.59 4.83
C ARG A 589 -31.83 12.85 5.69
N GLU A 590 -32.57 13.88 5.28
CA GLU A 590 -32.61 15.15 6.01
C GLU A 590 -33.45 15.05 7.29
N MET A 591 -34.55 14.29 7.30
CA MET A 591 -35.27 13.93 8.53
C MET A 591 -34.36 13.22 9.53
N LYS A 592 -33.55 12.27 9.08
CA LYS A 592 -32.56 11.60 9.94
C LYS A 592 -31.56 12.59 10.53
N ASN A 593 -31.06 13.53 9.72
CA ASN A 593 -30.15 14.57 10.23
C ASN A 593 -30.85 15.43 11.31
N GLY A 594 -32.11 15.83 11.08
CA GLY A 594 -32.91 16.57 12.06
C GLY A 594 -33.14 15.81 13.37
N ALA A 595 -33.48 14.52 13.28
CA ALA A 595 -33.62 13.67 14.46
C ALA A 595 -32.31 13.52 15.25
N CYS A 596 -31.16 13.42 14.55
CA CYS A 596 -29.85 13.40 15.22
C CYS A 596 -29.55 14.72 15.93
N CYS A 597 -29.93 15.87 15.36
CA CYS A 597 -29.81 17.16 16.04
C CYS A 597 -30.67 17.22 17.31
N ALA A 598 -31.92 16.78 17.22
CA ALA A 598 -32.85 16.74 18.36
C ALA A 598 -32.32 15.88 19.52
N LEU A 599 -31.70 14.74 19.20
CA LEU A 599 -31.06 13.88 20.19
C LEU A 599 -29.90 14.58 20.91
N VAL A 600 -29.04 15.26 20.16
CA VAL A 600 -27.91 16.01 20.74
C VAL A 600 -28.44 17.10 21.67
N ASP A 601 -29.46 17.84 21.25
CA ASP A 601 -30.08 18.89 22.05
C ASP A 601 -30.72 18.32 23.33
N PHE A 602 -31.37 17.15 23.23
CA PHE A 602 -31.95 16.45 24.39
C PHE A 602 -30.86 15.98 25.38
N SER A 603 -29.78 15.38 24.90
CA SER A 603 -28.64 14.95 25.73
C SER A 603 -27.92 16.14 26.39
N GLN A 604 -27.80 17.26 25.69
CA GLN A 604 -27.24 18.49 26.25
C GLN A 604 -28.14 19.05 27.36
N ARG A 605 -29.47 19.02 27.19
CA ARG A 605 -30.41 19.43 28.23
C ARG A 605 -30.34 18.53 29.46
N GLN A 606 -30.29 17.21 29.29
CA GLN A 606 -30.15 16.30 30.44
C GLN A 606 -28.86 16.56 31.23
N SER A 607 -27.72 16.73 30.55
CA SER A 607 -26.45 17.02 31.24
C SER A 607 -26.43 18.38 31.93
N SER A 608 -27.14 19.40 31.40
CA SER A 608 -27.31 20.70 32.06
C SER A 608 -28.19 20.66 33.32
N VAL A 609 -29.21 19.78 33.34
CA VAL A 609 -30.07 19.60 34.51
C VAL A 609 -29.34 18.85 35.62
N GLU A 610 -28.53 17.83 35.28
CA GLU A 610 -27.70 17.11 36.25
C GLU A 610 -26.61 17.99 36.88
N THR A 611 -26.02 18.91 36.10
CA THR A 611 -24.99 19.83 36.61
C THR A 611 -25.57 20.96 37.46
N ASN A 612 -26.76 21.48 37.13
CA ASN A 612 -27.40 22.53 37.93
C ASN A 612 -28.17 21.99 39.15
N GLY A 613 -28.64 20.73 39.11
CA GLY A 613 -29.28 20.08 40.26
C GLY A 613 -28.34 19.72 41.41
N MET A 614 -27.03 19.88 41.23
CA MET A 614 -26.00 19.56 42.23
C MET A 614 -25.51 20.78 43.04
N VAL A 615 -26.13 21.96 42.86
CA VAL A 615 -25.67 23.24 43.46
C VAL A 615 -26.62 23.81 44.54
N GLN A 616 -27.73 23.15 44.87
CA GLN A 616 -28.57 23.57 46.01
C GLN A 616 -28.93 22.41 46.93
N THR A 617 -28.07 22.19 47.92
CA THR A 617 -28.51 21.71 49.24
C THR A 617 -27.75 22.52 50.29
N ASP A 618 -28.41 23.55 50.82
CA ASP A 618 -27.98 24.26 52.03
C ASP A 618 -29.11 24.11 53.08
N GLY A 619 -28.75 23.57 54.24
CA GLY A 619 -29.38 23.84 55.54
C GLY A 619 -30.74 23.21 55.88
N GLY A 620 -30.72 22.11 56.66
CA GLY A 620 -31.84 21.70 57.53
C GLY A 620 -31.54 20.41 58.31
N PRO A 621 -31.52 20.42 59.66
CA PRO A 621 -31.22 19.24 60.48
C PRO A 621 -32.49 18.45 60.89
N ASN A 622 -32.26 17.21 61.32
CA ASN A 622 -33.23 16.17 61.77
C ASN A 622 -33.79 15.35 60.60
N GLY A 623 -33.74 14.01 60.55
CA GLY A 623 -33.29 12.95 61.44
C GLY A 623 -33.69 11.61 60.78
N GLU A 624 -32.99 10.54 61.16
CA GLU A 624 -33.31 9.10 60.93
C GLU A 624 -32.98 8.42 59.57
N ASP A 625 -31.91 7.63 59.65
CA ASP A 625 -31.73 6.23 59.23
C ASP A 625 -31.96 5.77 57.78
N PHE A 626 -30.85 5.55 57.06
CA PHE A 626 -30.53 4.32 56.28
C PHE A 626 -29.02 4.29 55.89
N PRO A 627 -28.27 3.17 56.04
CA PRO A 627 -26.83 3.08 55.70
C PRO A 627 -26.57 2.34 54.35
N PRO A 628 -25.34 2.28 53.82
CA PRO A 628 -24.38 3.35 53.57
C PRO A 628 -23.95 3.42 52.09
N ARG A 629 -24.02 4.61 51.46
CA ARG A 629 -23.34 4.90 50.19
C ARG A 629 -21.85 5.21 50.43
N ARG A 630 -21.00 4.17 50.40
CA ARG A 630 -19.54 4.30 50.24
C ARG A 630 -19.10 3.64 48.92
N LEU A 631 -19.32 4.30 47.78
CA LEU A 631 -18.59 3.96 46.55
C LEU A 631 -18.52 5.08 45.51
N ILE A 632 -18.57 6.37 45.86
CA ILE A 632 -18.37 7.45 44.87
C ILE A 632 -17.54 8.57 45.50
N ARG A 633 -16.29 8.24 45.86
CA ARG A 633 -15.25 9.26 46.13
C ARG A 633 -13.85 8.85 45.67
N ARG A 634 -13.73 7.75 44.92
CA ARG A 634 -12.46 7.30 44.31
C ARG A 634 -12.42 7.37 42.77
N LEU A 635 -13.47 7.86 42.11
CA LEU A 635 -13.51 7.96 40.63
C LEU A 635 -13.25 9.35 40.05
N THR A 636 -13.01 10.38 40.87
CA THR A 636 -12.67 11.74 40.39
C THR A 636 -11.16 12.03 40.36
N LYS A 637 -10.31 10.99 40.36
CA LYS A 637 -8.85 11.14 40.23
C LYS A 637 -8.26 10.23 39.15
N SER A 638 -8.88 10.19 37.99
CA SER A 638 -8.20 9.81 36.74
C SER A 638 -8.93 10.43 35.56
N GLY A 639 -8.25 11.31 34.83
CA GLY A 639 -8.79 11.94 33.63
C GLY A 639 -9.13 10.88 32.57
N GLY A 640 -10.41 10.81 32.22
CA GLY A 640 -10.92 9.97 31.15
C GLY A 640 -12.44 9.91 31.21
N CYS A 641 -13.13 10.58 30.30
CA CYS A 641 -14.57 10.49 30.13
C CYS A 641 -14.99 9.04 29.82
N PRO A 642 -15.97 8.46 30.53
CA PRO A 642 -16.66 7.26 30.08
C PRO A 642 -18.16 7.56 29.93
N ALA A 643 -18.67 7.72 28.70
CA ALA A 643 -20.09 7.51 28.37
C ALA A 643 -20.37 7.87 26.90
N VAL A 644 -20.22 6.92 25.98
CA VAL A 644 -20.87 6.99 24.65
C VAL A 644 -21.44 5.63 24.25
N SER A 645 -20.94 4.51 24.80
CA SER A 645 -21.44 3.16 24.50
C SER A 645 -22.82 2.85 25.10
N SER A 646 -23.21 3.47 26.21
CA SER A 646 -24.50 3.21 26.86
C SER A 646 -25.69 3.91 26.17
N LEU A 647 -25.43 4.90 25.32
CA LEU A 647 -26.45 5.74 24.67
C LEU A 647 -26.92 5.18 23.31
N SER A 648 -26.14 4.31 22.65
CA SER A 648 -26.55 3.69 21.39
C SER A 648 -27.66 2.64 21.57
N ASN A 649 -27.65 1.93 22.72
CA ASN A 649 -28.62 0.88 23.02
C ASN A 649 -30.01 1.44 23.38
N LEU A 650 -30.09 2.73 23.74
CA LEU A 650 -31.36 3.42 24.00
C LEU A 650 -32.14 3.77 22.71
N ILE A 651 -31.47 3.76 21.55
CA ILE A 651 -32.06 4.15 20.25
C ILE A 651 -32.35 2.92 19.39
N PHE A 652 -31.60 1.84 19.59
CA PHE A 652 -31.82 0.54 18.94
C PHE A 652 -31.57 -0.55 19.99
N PRO A 653 -32.62 -1.09 20.64
CA PRO A 653 -32.42 -2.23 21.53
C PRO A 653 -31.84 -3.37 20.69
N THR A 654 -30.63 -3.82 21.06
CA THR A 654 -30.06 -5.06 20.55
C THR A 654 -30.79 -6.18 21.28
N ASP A 655 -31.17 -7.23 20.55
CA ASP A 655 -31.97 -8.33 21.08
C ASP A 655 -31.25 -8.95 22.30
N GLU A 656 -31.90 -9.03 23.46
CA GLU A 656 -31.27 -9.53 24.70
C GLU A 656 -30.75 -10.97 24.53
N ARG A 657 -31.36 -11.74 23.60
CA ARG A 657 -30.89 -13.06 23.18
C ARG A 657 -29.54 -13.06 22.46
N GLU A 658 -29.25 -12.07 21.61
CA GLU A 658 -27.94 -11.97 20.93
C GLU A 658 -26.85 -11.52 21.92
N ALA A 659 -27.21 -10.72 22.93
CA ALA A 659 -26.28 -10.31 23.98
C ALA A 659 -25.92 -11.47 24.95
N GLU A 660 -26.90 -12.32 25.29
CA GLU A 660 -26.67 -13.55 26.06
C GLU A 660 -25.85 -14.59 25.27
N GLU A 661 -26.10 -14.78 23.97
CA GLU A 661 -25.31 -15.69 23.12
C GLU A 661 -23.84 -15.21 22.96
N ASP A 662 -23.61 -13.90 22.85
CA ASP A 662 -22.27 -13.32 22.79
C ASP A 662 -21.52 -13.41 24.14
N GLU A 663 -22.22 -13.35 25.28
CA GLU A 663 -21.63 -13.59 26.61
C GLU A 663 -21.33 -15.07 26.84
N GLU A 664 -22.21 -16.00 26.44
CA GLU A 664 -21.96 -17.44 26.51
C GLU A 664 -20.77 -17.85 25.62
N GLN A 665 -20.65 -17.30 24.41
CA GLN A 665 -19.50 -17.57 23.54
C GLN A 665 -18.19 -17.03 24.12
N LYS A 666 -18.20 -15.85 24.76
CA LYS A 666 -17.02 -15.30 25.46
C LYS A 666 -16.64 -16.13 26.68
N GLN A 667 -17.61 -16.62 27.45
CA GLN A 667 -17.36 -17.52 28.59
C GLN A 667 -16.81 -18.88 28.13
N GLN A 668 -17.31 -19.45 27.02
CA GLN A 668 -16.76 -20.68 26.44
C GLN A 668 -15.33 -20.47 25.89
N GLN A 669 -15.03 -19.30 25.33
CA GLN A 669 -13.70 -18.97 24.83
C GLN A 669 -12.69 -18.69 25.96
N GLN A 670 -13.14 -18.15 27.10
CA GLN A 670 -12.34 -18.04 28.33
C GLN A 670 -12.10 -19.39 29.02
N ARG A 671 -13.07 -20.31 29.00
CA ARG A 671 -12.87 -21.69 29.49
C ARG A 671 -11.82 -22.43 28.65
N LYS A 672 -11.90 -22.32 27.31
CA LYS A 672 -10.88 -22.91 26.41
C LYS A 672 -9.46 -22.34 26.61
N ARG A 673 -9.33 -21.05 26.94
CA ARG A 673 -8.02 -20.43 27.25
C ARG A 673 -7.48 -20.81 28.63
N SER A 674 -8.36 -21.12 29.58
CA SER A 674 -7.95 -21.54 30.92
C SER A 674 -7.39 -22.97 30.92
N ASP A 675 -7.98 -23.86 30.11
CA ASP A 675 -7.52 -25.25 29.94
C ASP A 675 -6.19 -25.36 29.18
N GLU A 676 -5.89 -24.45 28.23
CA GLU A 676 -4.58 -24.42 27.55
C GLU A 676 -3.46 -23.84 28.42
N SER A 677 -3.79 -23.02 29.44
CA SER A 677 -2.80 -22.41 30.33
C SER A 677 -2.31 -23.34 31.46
N GLY A 678 -3.00 -24.45 31.70
CA GLY A 678 -2.66 -25.44 32.73
C GLY A 678 -1.52 -26.41 32.37
N LYS A 679 -1.06 -26.43 31.11
CA LYS A 679 -0.13 -27.46 30.60
C LYS A 679 1.32 -27.00 30.38
N ARG A 680 1.68 -25.78 30.80
CA ARG A 680 3.07 -25.27 30.74
C ARG A 680 3.46 -24.54 32.02
N ARG A 681 3.80 -25.30 33.06
CA ARG A 681 4.67 -24.84 34.16
C ARG A 681 5.75 -25.88 34.43
N GLY A 682 6.96 -25.56 34.01
CA GLY A 682 8.19 -26.21 34.41
C GLY A 682 9.32 -25.18 34.38
N THR A 683 10.04 -25.11 35.51
CA THR A 683 11.36 -24.49 35.75
C THR A 683 11.51 -22.95 35.78
N MET A 684 11.68 -22.44 37.01
CA MET A 684 12.45 -21.24 37.40
C MET A 684 13.95 -21.43 37.12
N PRO A 685 14.76 -20.36 36.99
CA PRO A 685 15.48 -19.88 38.17
C PRO A 685 15.53 -18.34 38.37
N THR A 686 16.05 -18.06 39.56
CA THR A 686 16.24 -16.90 40.43
C THR A 686 17.09 -15.71 39.95
N GLU A 687 16.73 -14.55 40.53
CA GLU A 687 17.54 -13.45 41.07
C GLU A 687 18.32 -12.46 40.16
N GLY A 688 18.23 -11.17 40.56
CA GLY A 688 19.12 -10.09 40.12
C GLY A 688 18.50 -8.69 40.17
N GLN A 689 18.45 -8.09 41.37
CA GLN A 689 18.12 -6.67 41.60
C GLN A 689 19.12 -5.72 40.90
N MET A 690 18.66 -4.57 40.40
CA MET A 690 19.13 -3.25 40.88
C MET A 690 18.34 -2.07 40.27
N ARG A 691 17.96 -1.16 41.18
CA ARG A 691 17.49 0.21 40.93
C ARG A 691 18.60 1.07 40.32
N THR A 692 18.23 2.06 39.51
CA THR A 692 18.59 3.47 39.80
C THR A 692 17.66 4.45 39.07
N LYS A 693 17.20 5.44 39.83
CA LYS A 693 16.55 6.68 39.39
C LYS A 693 17.60 7.61 38.78
N GLY A 694 17.24 8.36 37.75
CA GLY A 694 18.01 9.48 37.23
C GLY A 694 17.07 10.62 36.84
N ASN A 695 17.19 11.73 37.57
CA ASN A 695 16.41 12.96 37.49
C ASN A 695 17.25 14.04 36.76
N GLY A 696 16.62 14.91 35.98
CA GLY A 696 17.22 16.13 35.40
C GLY A 696 16.30 16.73 34.34
N ARG A 697 15.56 17.84 34.58
CA ARG A 697 16.02 19.25 34.50
C ARG A 697 17.06 19.43 33.38
N GLY A 698 16.88 20.20 32.32
CA GLY A 698 15.95 21.28 31.99
C GLY A 698 16.80 22.37 31.33
N GLU A 699 16.43 22.89 30.16
CA GLU A 699 16.98 24.17 29.69
C GLU A 699 16.13 24.80 28.59
N GLN A 700 15.73 26.05 28.86
CA GLN A 700 15.23 27.04 27.92
C GLN A 700 16.39 27.71 27.22
N ARG A 701 16.22 28.04 25.93
CA ARG A 701 16.76 29.18 25.15
C ARG A 701 16.36 28.90 23.69
N GLY A 702 15.93 29.82 22.84
CA GLY A 702 15.99 31.27 22.82
C GLY A 702 16.00 31.65 21.34
N CYS A 703 15.16 32.60 20.95
CA CYS A 703 15.02 33.11 19.59
C CYS A 703 16.35 33.63 19.00
N ALA A 704 16.55 33.42 17.69
CA ALA A 704 17.34 34.35 16.87
C ALA A 704 16.83 34.34 15.42
N ARG A 705 16.11 35.41 15.09
CA ARG A 705 15.85 35.93 13.74
C ARG A 705 17.18 36.26 13.07
N THR A 706 17.37 35.87 11.81
CA THR A 706 18.28 36.58 10.91
C THR A 706 17.53 36.88 9.61
N MET A 707 17.14 38.14 9.47
CA MET A 707 16.83 38.75 8.18
C MET A 707 18.16 38.98 7.46
N LEU A 708 18.24 38.62 6.19
CA LEU A 708 19.21 39.22 5.27
C LEU A 708 18.47 39.61 3.99
N THR A 709 18.17 40.90 3.94
CA THR A 709 17.79 41.69 2.79
C THR A 709 19.07 41.98 1.99
N ILE A 710 19.13 41.57 0.73
CA ILE A 710 19.97 42.25 -0.28
C ILE A 710 19.07 42.55 -1.47
N SER A 711 19.03 43.83 -1.81
CA SER A 711 18.33 44.48 -2.91
C SER A 711 19.38 44.96 -3.92
N ARG A 712 19.13 44.73 -5.22
CA ARG A 712 19.35 45.62 -6.38
C ARG A 712 19.44 44.79 -7.67
N GLN A 713 18.46 44.93 -8.56
CA GLN A 713 18.38 45.86 -9.71
C GLN A 713 19.03 45.28 -10.98
N GLY A 714 18.22 45.16 -12.03
CA GLY A 714 18.63 44.74 -13.38
C GLY A 714 17.41 44.64 -14.30
N THR A 715 17.00 45.79 -14.83
CA THR A 715 15.95 46.04 -15.83
C THR A 715 16.29 45.45 -17.21
N VAL A 716 15.33 44.69 -17.81
CA VAL A 716 14.65 44.85 -19.13
C VAL A 716 15.47 45.56 -20.25
N PRO A 717 15.53 45.04 -21.52
CA PRO A 717 14.33 45.01 -22.35
C PRO A 717 14.07 43.85 -23.34
N GLN A 718 12.78 43.86 -23.70
CA GLN A 718 12.11 43.23 -24.83
C GLN A 718 12.94 43.17 -26.11
N LEU A 719 12.79 42.07 -26.85
CA LEU A 719 12.78 42.15 -28.30
C LEU A 719 11.63 41.34 -28.89
N GLN A 720 11.07 41.98 -29.89
CA GLN A 720 9.82 41.77 -30.60
C GLN A 720 10.08 40.80 -31.77
N GLN A 721 9.11 39.90 -32.00
CA GLN A 721 8.60 39.34 -33.27
C GLN A 721 9.42 39.52 -34.58
N PRO A 722 9.36 38.55 -35.54
CA PRO A 722 8.12 38.42 -36.32
C PRO A 722 7.68 37.02 -36.78
N ASN A 723 6.40 37.02 -37.15
CA ASN A 723 5.70 36.03 -37.96
C ASN A 723 6.29 35.87 -39.38
N GLY A 724 6.13 34.67 -39.92
CA GLY A 724 6.14 34.32 -41.36
C GLY A 724 5.89 32.81 -41.44
N VAL A 725 4.68 32.30 -41.71
CA VAL A 725 3.96 32.19 -43.00
C VAL A 725 4.62 31.25 -44.02
N HIS A 726 3.82 30.23 -44.39
CA HIS A 726 3.87 29.29 -45.52
C HIS A 726 4.80 28.07 -45.51
N GLY A 727 4.17 26.91 -45.77
CA GLY A 727 4.76 25.58 -45.98
C GLY A 727 3.83 24.49 -45.49
#